data_AF-A0A836ISH7-F1
#
_entry.id   AF-A0A836ISH7-F1
#
_cell.length_a   1.000
_cell.length_b   1.000
_cell.length_c   1.000
_cell.angle_alpha   90.00
_cell.angle_beta   90.00
_cell.angle_gamma   90.00
#
_symmetry.space_group_name_H-M   'P 1'
#
loop_
_entity.id
_entity.type
_entity.pdbx_description
1 polymer ?
#
loop_
_entity_poly.entity_id
_entity_poly.type
_entity_poly.pdbx_seq_one_letter_code
_entity_poly.pdbx_strand_id
1 'polypeptide(L)'
;MAPYSQCLTTALFLSTLNLTSLPIPNFNVSLLGVHAFNLTCFDIQLNGLGASWLPTTSYAGISEGGTVSCHTNLTAFGYSGVVYADVEVNQSEVLLRRTVEDPESTVSCITNASVIEKCQVSASAVKLYAEPPSSLVDAILTQLKVYIHQHLTDYVCKVLVPRIQSSILNRTYPYTPERGDIGRPLVPIYSSPMLRAFANFLNRLKIGHFRFSANASKQRMSVLMSHYGDTHFGYTGDVVPAPSGEPASLWLEGLVDAYVKGVLPNPFPIYDFPGEITRLLMELNTSRTVFVQFDIDMSVAASSNNWVTLYRDPGVTIENLRIQPVNDGFGTFLTQDVAPALEKLVNAMLTNTLASLASSVGNLDITNSSSSDTITFYFGKYKDVRDKPLVLALIAVCVFGVIGGALLVARNVKQHRVQPVLSSRTGEPLSMFRIVTEDVFLIISVITCLLLITASNTMTAATVVFGDELIMYSFSLSDTITGLWNAGLYALCLCVLVFSGIYPYVKLLSIVAFTVWAHRPCSRVLQFIDSIGKLSLIDIFALMVMVSGLEIPDCASVHIHRALYLFMYGTLLSIAVGNYATHLWRAETVLRCEGGSEKITNNNSTVYSADSDPAADPTAPPEPSATTNFPDGEDPAQPQSEGQSSRWRERLRRCIFCMPLVLTIVCSIPAWVLPSFEYIIGGYVRLLTPDRRSLNLWQLSTLGGRSDALDILAVSLFTIVIAPCLYIGLYPKYDFLASWCAADVLVIACVIGLMQVHRFINFILGDGMEILYSANSTLGWPIPFLAVAAVLVWVFIARGLLQGVLPRKYLARIFPAACTGSR
;
A
#
# COMPACT_ATOMS: atom_id res chain seq x y z
N MET A 1 43.28 -18.30 18.80
CA MET A 1 42.57 -17.37 17.90
C MET A 1 42.71 -15.99 18.52
N ALA A 2 43.58 -15.15 17.96
CA ALA A 2 43.81 -13.81 18.48
C ALA A 2 42.56 -12.93 18.22
N PRO A 3 42.21 -12.01 19.13
CA PRO A 3 41.14 -11.07 18.89
C PRO A 3 41.60 -10.12 17.76
N TYR A 4 41.08 -10.30 16.56
CA TYR A 4 41.26 -9.33 15.49
C TYR A 4 40.62 -8.02 15.94
N SER A 5 41.37 -6.92 15.91
CA SER A 5 40.86 -5.57 16.15
C SER A 5 39.73 -5.28 15.17
N GLN A 6 38.55 -4.91 15.68
CA GLN A 6 37.28 -4.75 14.94
C GLN A 6 37.19 -3.47 14.08
N CYS A 7 38.31 -2.97 13.57
CA CYS A 7 38.34 -1.76 12.73
C CYS A 7 37.92 -2.07 11.29
N LEU A 8 37.50 -1.04 10.55
CA LEU A 8 37.06 -1.21 9.17
C LEU A 8 38.26 -1.66 8.34
N THR A 9 38.16 -2.87 7.79
CA THR A 9 39.17 -3.40 6.88
C THR A 9 38.64 -3.35 5.46
N THR A 10 39.38 -2.68 4.59
CA THR A 10 39.00 -2.55 3.19
C THR A 10 40.15 -3.02 2.33
N ALA A 11 39.86 -3.85 1.35
CA ALA A 11 40.81 -4.28 0.35
C ALA A 11 40.19 -3.97 -1.01
N LEU A 12 40.93 -3.25 -1.82
CA LEU A 12 40.56 -2.84 -3.16
C LEU A 12 41.68 -3.30 -4.08
N PHE A 13 41.38 -4.27 -4.93
CA PHE A 13 42.30 -4.78 -5.93
C PHE A 13 41.69 -4.55 -7.31
N LEU A 14 42.47 -3.97 -8.20
CA LEU A 14 42.09 -3.63 -9.55
C LEU A 14 43.06 -4.33 -10.48
N SER A 15 42.54 -5.11 -11.43
CA SER A 15 43.43 -5.69 -12.45
C SER A 15 43.92 -4.64 -13.42
N THR A 16 43.02 -3.77 -13.91
CA THR A 16 43.37 -2.63 -14.76
C THR A 16 42.47 -1.44 -14.42
N LEU A 17 43.07 -0.26 -14.25
CA LEU A 17 42.39 1.02 -14.16
C LEU A 17 42.65 1.77 -15.46
N ASN A 18 41.62 2.01 -16.27
CA ASN A 18 41.71 2.76 -17.51
C ASN A 18 40.84 4.03 -17.43
N LEU A 19 41.45 5.18 -17.14
CA LEU A 19 40.73 6.46 -17.10
C LEU A 19 41.03 7.26 -18.37
N THR A 20 40.00 7.76 -19.03
CA THR A 20 40.16 8.64 -20.19
C THR A 20 39.77 10.06 -19.86
N SER A 21 40.48 11.05 -20.39
CA SER A 21 40.13 12.48 -20.29
C SER A 21 39.87 13.00 -18.85
N LEU A 22 40.77 12.70 -17.90
CA LEU A 22 40.72 13.21 -16.54
C LEU A 22 41.35 14.63 -16.44
N PRO A 23 40.57 15.71 -16.30
CA PRO A 23 41.12 17.03 -16.03
C PRO A 23 41.66 17.11 -14.60
N ILE A 24 42.85 17.68 -14.41
CA ILE A 24 43.40 18.01 -13.09
C ILE A 24 43.00 19.45 -12.76
N PRO A 25 41.96 19.64 -11.91
CA PRO A 25 41.44 20.97 -11.62
C PRO A 25 42.50 21.83 -10.92
N ASN A 26 42.50 23.12 -11.23
CA ASN A 26 43.40 24.13 -10.63
C ASN A 26 44.90 23.91 -10.89
N PHE A 27 45.28 23.11 -11.88
CA PHE A 27 46.67 23.09 -12.32
C PHE A 27 47.01 24.41 -13.02
N ASN A 28 47.74 25.27 -12.32
CA ASN A 28 48.27 26.53 -12.82
C ASN A 28 49.63 26.79 -12.15
N VAL A 29 50.71 26.54 -12.88
CA VAL A 29 52.08 26.68 -12.39
C VAL A 29 52.82 27.67 -13.26
N SER A 30 53.40 28.69 -12.63
CA SER A 30 54.28 29.65 -13.30
C SER A 30 55.68 29.60 -12.69
N LEU A 31 56.69 29.42 -13.54
CA LEU A 31 58.09 29.41 -13.14
C LEU A 31 58.94 30.06 -14.23
N LEU A 32 59.72 31.09 -13.89
CA LEU A 32 60.69 31.73 -14.79
C LEU A 32 60.13 32.15 -16.17
N GLY A 33 58.89 32.65 -16.21
CA GLY A 33 58.23 33.08 -17.46
C GLY A 33 57.63 31.93 -18.29
N VAL A 34 57.67 30.70 -17.79
CA VAL A 34 56.93 29.54 -18.28
C VAL A 34 55.66 29.40 -17.45
N HIS A 35 54.51 29.34 -18.10
CA HIS A 35 53.20 29.23 -17.46
C HIS A 35 52.46 28.02 -18.03
N ALA A 36 52.30 26.98 -17.22
CA ALA A 36 51.60 25.75 -17.56
C ALA A 36 50.23 25.73 -16.85
N PHE A 37 49.16 25.49 -17.61
CA PHE A 37 47.81 25.47 -17.08
C PHE A 37 46.94 24.41 -17.77
N ASN A 38 45.82 24.04 -17.13
CA ASN A 38 44.85 23.09 -17.69
C ASN A 38 45.48 21.73 -18.03
N LEU A 39 46.06 21.07 -17.03
CA LEU A 39 46.62 19.73 -17.19
C LEU A 39 45.47 18.71 -17.26
N THR A 40 45.46 17.89 -18.29
CA THR A 40 44.42 16.92 -18.63
C THR A 40 45.08 15.59 -19.01
N CYS A 41 44.79 14.54 -18.26
CA CYS A 41 45.32 13.21 -18.51
C CYS A 41 44.31 12.42 -19.36
N PHE A 42 44.60 12.24 -20.64
CA PHE A 42 43.65 11.69 -21.59
C PHE A 42 43.65 10.17 -21.67
N ASP A 43 44.73 9.51 -21.23
CA ASP A 43 44.86 8.06 -21.15
C ASP A 43 45.67 7.68 -19.90
N ILE A 44 45.04 7.08 -18.91
CA ILE A 44 45.68 6.60 -17.68
C ILE A 44 45.39 5.11 -17.58
N GLN A 45 46.39 4.28 -17.86
CA GLN A 45 46.32 2.83 -17.75
C GLN A 45 47.24 2.37 -16.62
N LEU A 46 46.68 1.91 -15.51
CA LEU A 46 47.44 1.33 -14.40
C LEU A 46 47.02 -0.13 -14.21
N ASN A 47 47.98 -1.04 -14.21
CA ASN A 47 47.75 -2.47 -14.07
C ASN A 47 48.19 -2.96 -12.68
N GLY A 48 47.37 -3.82 -12.08
CA GLY A 48 47.60 -4.39 -10.76
C GLY A 48 47.61 -3.35 -9.65
N LEU A 49 46.68 -2.38 -9.68
CA LEU A 49 46.52 -1.40 -8.60
C LEU A 49 45.84 -2.08 -7.40
N GLY A 50 46.56 -2.21 -6.28
CA GLY A 50 46.04 -2.76 -5.04
C GLY A 50 46.15 -1.74 -3.92
N ALA A 51 45.08 -1.56 -3.16
CA ALA A 51 45.08 -0.79 -1.93
C ALA A 51 44.38 -1.59 -0.83
N SER A 52 45.01 -1.72 0.34
CA SER A 52 44.42 -2.40 1.48
C SER A 52 44.60 -1.57 2.74
N TRP A 53 43.51 -1.32 3.45
CA TRP A 53 43.49 -0.67 4.75
C TRP A 53 43.21 -1.74 5.80
N LEU A 54 44.26 -2.15 6.48
CA LEU A 54 44.23 -3.01 7.67
C LEU A 54 44.29 -2.13 8.92
N PRO A 55 43.91 -2.61 10.11
CA PRO A 55 43.76 -1.77 11.31
C PRO A 55 45.01 -0.96 11.68
N THR A 56 46.19 -1.55 11.46
CA THR A 56 47.50 -0.93 11.79
C THR A 56 48.35 -0.59 10.57
N THR A 57 47.95 -1.00 9.36
CA THR A 57 48.73 -0.77 8.14
C THR A 57 47.80 -0.37 7.00
N SER A 58 48.20 0.65 6.26
CA SER A 58 47.57 1.00 4.98
C SER A 58 48.61 0.76 3.90
N TYR A 59 48.24 -0.03 2.90
CA TYR A 59 49.06 -0.36 1.76
C TYR A 59 48.39 0.19 0.50
N ALA A 60 49.17 0.78 -0.38
CA ALA A 60 48.76 1.13 -1.73
C ALA A 60 49.92 0.82 -2.67
N GLY A 61 49.68 0.08 -3.74
CA GLY A 61 50.72 -0.33 -4.66
C GLY A 61 50.19 -0.62 -6.06
N ILE A 62 51.12 -0.64 -7.00
CA ILE A 62 50.92 -0.98 -8.41
C ILE A 62 51.88 -2.14 -8.68
N SER A 63 51.37 -3.33 -9.00
CA SER A 63 52.21 -4.52 -9.17
C SER A 63 52.77 -4.68 -10.57
N GLU A 64 52.00 -4.32 -11.61
CA GLU A 64 52.35 -4.58 -13.01
C GLU A 64 52.83 -3.32 -13.76
N GLY A 65 52.63 -2.14 -13.18
CA GLY A 65 52.99 -0.86 -13.77
C GLY A 65 51.88 -0.27 -14.65
N GLY A 66 52.20 0.71 -15.50
CA GLY A 66 51.21 1.41 -16.30
C GLY A 66 51.75 2.62 -17.04
N THR A 67 50.90 3.27 -17.84
CA THR A 67 51.21 4.48 -18.60
C THR A 67 50.19 5.57 -18.31
N VAL A 68 50.67 6.79 -18.12
CA VAL A 68 49.87 7.98 -17.86
C VAL A 68 50.23 9.03 -18.90
N SER A 69 49.33 9.28 -19.84
CA SER A 69 49.48 10.28 -20.89
C SER A 69 48.65 11.50 -20.57
N CYS A 70 49.32 12.64 -20.40
CA CYS A 70 48.69 13.92 -20.09
C CYS A 70 49.14 15.01 -21.05
N HIS A 71 48.31 16.05 -21.17
CA HIS A 71 48.68 17.27 -21.87
C HIS A 71 48.38 18.50 -21.01
N THR A 72 49.14 19.58 -21.19
CA THR A 72 48.91 20.86 -20.52
C THR A 72 49.16 22.01 -21.48
N ASN A 73 48.38 23.08 -21.37
CA ASN A 73 48.62 24.30 -22.12
C ASN A 73 49.83 25.02 -21.54
N LEU A 74 50.80 25.36 -22.39
CA LEU A 74 52.04 26.02 -22.03
C LEU A 74 52.16 27.36 -22.76
N THR A 75 52.39 28.42 -21.99
CA THR A 75 52.80 29.72 -22.53
C THR A 75 54.18 30.09 -21.99
N ALA A 76 55.16 30.35 -22.87
CA ALA A 76 56.53 30.62 -22.48
C ALA A 76 57.29 31.43 -23.55
N PHE A 77 57.87 32.58 -23.21
CA PHE A 77 58.74 33.34 -24.13
C PHE A 77 58.14 33.60 -25.55
N GLY A 78 56.83 33.86 -25.62
CA GLY A 78 56.11 34.05 -26.89
C GLY A 78 55.63 32.75 -27.55
N TYR A 79 55.99 31.58 -27.03
CA TYR A 79 55.37 30.29 -27.34
C TYR A 79 54.00 30.19 -26.65
N SER A 80 53.01 29.68 -27.38
CA SER A 80 51.71 29.27 -26.86
C SER A 80 51.33 27.98 -27.57
N GLY A 81 51.27 26.88 -26.84
CA GLY A 81 50.92 25.59 -27.39
C GLY A 81 50.58 24.57 -26.31
N VAL A 82 50.47 23.31 -26.70
CA VAL A 82 50.17 22.20 -25.80
C VAL A 82 51.44 21.38 -25.60
N VAL A 83 51.70 20.95 -24.37
CA VAL A 83 52.78 20.02 -24.04
C VAL A 83 52.18 18.70 -23.64
N TYR A 84 52.62 17.62 -24.29
CA TYR A 84 52.25 16.26 -23.96
C TYR A 84 53.35 15.61 -23.10
N ALA A 85 52.93 14.82 -22.13
CA ALA A 85 53.78 14.07 -21.22
C ALA A 85 53.25 12.65 -21.09
N ASP A 86 54.02 11.68 -21.58
CA ASP A 86 53.79 10.25 -21.38
C ASP A 86 54.69 9.76 -20.24
N VAL A 87 54.09 9.32 -19.15
CA VAL A 87 54.77 8.85 -17.94
C VAL A 87 54.52 7.37 -17.78
N GLU A 88 55.58 6.58 -17.77
CA GLU A 88 55.52 5.16 -17.45
C GLU A 88 55.73 5.00 -15.94
N VAL A 89 54.79 4.31 -15.30
CA VAL A 89 54.79 3.99 -13.88
C VAL A 89 55.16 2.52 -13.78
N ASN A 90 56.33 2.22 -13.24
CA ASN A 90 56.74 0.85 -12.94
C ASN A 90 56.14 0.39 -11.60
N GLN A 91 56.43 -0.86 -11.22
CA GLN A 91 56.05 -1.41 -9.92
C GLN A 91 56.40 -0.45 -8.79
N SER A 92 55.38 -0.08 -8.03
CA SER A 92 55.45 0.94 -6.99
C SER A 92 54.67 0.49 -5.76
N GLU A 93 55.15 0.81 -4.57
CA GLU A 93 54.49 0.48 -3.32
C GLU A 93 54.68 1.58 -2.28
N VAL A 94 53.60 1.85 -1.55
CA VAL A 94 53.54 2.78 -0.44
C VAL A 94 52.90 2.05 0.73
N LEU A 95 53.66 1.91 1.81
CA LEU A 95 53.23 1.30 3.05
C LEU A 95 53.23 2.35 4.16
N LEU A 96 52.06 2.63 4.70
CA LEU A 96 51.83 3.50 5.84
C LEU A 96 51.53 2.64 7.06
N ARG A 97 52.36 2.75 8.10
CA ARG A 97 52.08 2.13 9.39
C ARG A 97 51.35 3.11 10.29
N ARG A 98 50.22 2.69 10.85
CA ARG A 98 49.36 3.46 11.73
C ARG A 98 49.50 2.98 13.16
N THR A 99 49.49 3.91 14.11
CA THR A 99 49.38 3.59 15.54
C THR A 99 47.96 3.90 16.00
N VAL A 100 47.30 2.90 16.57
CA VAL A 100 45.96 3.01 17.16
C VAL A 100 46.12 3.29 18.64
N GLU A 101 45.32 4.22 19.18
CA GLU A 101 45.42 4.71 20.57
C GLU A 101 45.29 3.60 21.63
N ASP A 102 44.43 2.63 21.37
CA ASP A 102 44.32 1.39 22.15
C ASP A 102 44.06 0.22 21.19
N PRO A 103 45.09 -0.58 20.83
CA PRO A 103 44.95 -1.67 19.86
C PRO A 103 44.14 -2.86 20.40
N GLU A 104 43.94 -2.96 21.72
CA GLU A 104 43.15 -4.01 22.35
C GLU A 104 41.70 -3.58 22.63
N SER A 105 41.43 -2.26 22.65
CA SER A 105 40.08 -1.72 22.75
C SER A 105 39.25 -2.18 21.56
N THR A 106 38.20 -2.92 21.88
CA THR A 106 37.18 -3.24 20.88
C THR A 106 36.46 -1.97 20.43
N VAL A 107 36.42 -0.89 21.21
CA VAL A 107 35.48 0.24 21.00
C VAL A 107 36.08 1.39 20.18
N SER A 108 37.40 1.55 20.11
CA SER A 108 38.06 2.74 19.53
C SER A 108 39.10 2.41 18.46
N CYS A 109 38.88 2.85 17.22
CA CYS A 109 39.81 2.69 16.09
C CYS A 109 40.61 3.97 15.75
N ILE A 110 40.85 4.80 16.77
CA ILE A 110 41.46 6.14 16.59
C ILE A 110 42.91 5.99 16.11
N THR A 111 43.20 6.47 14.90
CA THR A 111 44.59 6.63 14.44
C THR A 111 45.21 7.85 15.15
N ASN A 112 46.27 7.63 15.93
CA ASN A 112 46.96 8.68 16.67
C ASN A 112 48.17 9.21 15.89
N ALA A 113 48.98 8.31 15.36
CA ALA A 113 50.06 8.65 14.45
C ALA A 113 50.06 7.71 13.24
N SER A 114 50.70 8.17 12.18
CA SER A 114 51.04 7.36 11.03
C SER A 114 52.48 7.64 10.66
N VAL A 115 53.18 6.63 10.16
CA VAL A 115 54.58 6.71 9.74
C VAL A 115 54.66 6.06 8.36
N ILE A 116 55.36 6.70 7.43
CA ILE A 116 55.69 6.12 6.14
C ILE A 116 56.77 5.07 6.36
N GLU A 117 56.41 3.79 6.31
CA GLU A 117 57.33 2.69 6.54
C GLU A 117 58.12 2.37 5.27
N LYS A 118 57.45 2.42 4.11
CA LYS A 118 58.06 2.22 2.80
C LYS A 118 57.38 3.13 1.78
N CYS A 119 58.16 3.85 0.98
CA CYS A 119 57.65 4.57 -0.18
C CYS A 119 58.64 4.36 -1.33
N GLN A 120 58.28 3.46 -2.24
CA GLN A 120 59.05 3.12 -3.41
C GLN A 120 58.17 3.36 -4.63
N VAL A 121 58.37 4.51 -5.28
CA VAL A 121 57.63 4.87 -6.49
C VAL A 121 58.62 4.96 -7.63
N SER A 122 58.50 4.06 -8.60
CA SER A 122 59.34 4.08 -9.80
C SER A 122 58.49 4.59 -10.96
N ALA A 123 58.71 5.83 -11.36
CA ALA A 123 58.02 6.42 -12.49
C ALA A 123 59.00 7.23 -13.33
N SER A 124 58.84 7.18 -14.65
CA SER A 124 59.73 7.86 -15.59
C SER A 124 58.94 8.47 -16.72
N ALA A 125 59.27 9.71 -17.09
CA ALA A 125 58.70 10.35 -18.26
C ALA A 125 59.32 9.70 -19.51
N VAL A 126 58.54 8.98 -20.31
CA VAL A 126 58.98 8.31 -21.54
C VAL A 126 59.09 9.33 -22.67
N LYS A 127 58.06 10.17 -22.85
CA LYS A 127 57.96 11.13 -23.93
C LYS A 127 57.46 12.48 -23.40
N LEU A 128 58.14 13.55 -23.79
CA LEU A 128 57.75 14.94 -23.52
C LEU A 128 57.94 15.72 -24.81
N TYR A 129 56.88 16.30 -25.35
CA TYR A 129 56.94 17.06 -26.61
C TYR A 129 55.91 18.18 -26.65
N ALA A 130 56.20 19.22 -27.41
CA ALA A 130 55.34 20.39 -27.56
C ALA A 130 54.68 20.44 -28.95
N GLU A 131 53.44 20.94 -29.01
CA GLU A 131 52.68 21.18 -30.23
C GLU A 131 52.16 22.64 -30.26
N PRO A 132 52.59 23.48 -31.23
CA PRO A 132 53.53 23.17 -32.32
C PRO A 132 54.99 22.97 -31.82
N PRO A 133 55.83 22.20 -32.55
CA PRO A 133 57.22 21.97 -32.14
C PRO A 133 58.02 23.28 -32.10
N SER A 134 58.87 23.44 -31.09
CA SER A 134 59.72 24.62 -30.91
C SER A 134 61.07 24.18 -30.33
N SER A 135 62.16 24.51 -31.02
CA SER A 135 63.51 24.10 -30.61
C SER A 135 63.90 24.59 -29.20
N LEU A 136 63.44 25.78 -28.82
CA LEU A 136 63.66 26.34 -27.48
C LEU A 136 62.85 25.57 -26.43
N VAL A 137 61.59 25.23 -26.73
CA VAL A 137 60.72 24.49 -25.81
C VAL A 137 61.19 23.04 -25.68
N ASP A 138 61.59 22.38 -26.77
CA ASP A 138 62.11 21.01 -26.76
C ASP A 138 63.40 20.88 -25.94
N ALA A 139 64.28 21.89 -26.00
CA ALA A 139 65.48 21.95 -25.15
C ALA A 139 65.10 22.04 -23.65
N ILE A 140 64.09 22.85 -23.31
CA ILE A 140 63.55 22.96 -21.95
C ILE A 140 62.89 21.64 -21.52
N LEU A 141 62.08 21.03 -22.39
CA LEU A 141 61.39 19.77 -22.11
C LEU A 141 62.37 18.61 -21.91
N THR A 142 63.50 18.61 -22.62
CA THR A 142 64.57 17.61 -22.43
C THR A 142 65.20 17.73 -21.05
N GLN A 143 65.49 18.95 -20.58
CA GLN A 143 65.98 19.18 -19.22
C GLN A 143 64.91 18.84 -18.17
N LEU A 144 63.65 19.20 -18.45
CA LEU A 144 62.52 18.89 -17.60
C LEU A 144 62.29 17.37 -17.48
N LYS A 145 62.51 16.60 -18.55
CA LYS A 145 62.44 15.12 -18.52
C LYS A 145 63.43 14.54 -17.51
N VAL A 146 64.67 15.01 -17.53
CA VAL A 146 65.71 14.58 -16.57
C VAL A 146 65.34 15.00 -15.16
N TYR A 147 64.86 16.24 -14.99
CA TYR A 147 64.42 16.75 -13.70
C TYR A 147 63.25 15.94 -13.12
N ILE A 148 62.21 15.68 -13.93
CA ILE A 148 61.07 14.85 -13.55
C ILE A 148 61.58 13.46 -13.17
N HIS A 149 62.40 12.82 -13.99
CA HIS A 149 62.90 11.48 -13.67
C HIS A 149 63.66 11.41 -12.33
N GLN A 150 64.45 12.45 -11.99
CA GLN A 150 65.22 12.49 -10.75
C GLN A 150 64.37 12.87 -9.52
N HIS A 151 63.34 13.71 -9.69
CA HIS A 151 62.59 14.28 -8.58
C HIS A 151 61.16 13.74 -8.44
N LEU A 152 60.65 12.93 -9.38
CA LEU A 152 59.27 12.44 -9.33
C LEU A 152 59.04 11.52 -8.15
N THR A 153 59.92 10.54 -7.92
CA THR A 153 59.86 9.66 -6.74
C THR A 153 59.91 10.45 -5.45
N ASP A 154 60.85 11.41 -5.38
CA ASP A 154 61.01 12.30 -4.25
C ASP A 154 59.78 13.17 -4.02
N TYR A 155 59.17 13.69 -5.09
CA TYR A 155 57.96 14.49 -5.01
C TYR A 155 56.78 13.66 -4.52
N VAL A 156 56.58 12.46 -5.06
CA VAL A 156 55.51 11.56 -4.61
C VAL A 156 55.72 11.20 -3.14
N CYS A 157 56.92 10.77 -2.74
CA CYS A 157 57.18 10.30 -1.38
C CYS A 157 57.33 11.43 -0.34
N LYS A 158 57.83 12.61 -0.71
CA LYS A 158 58.06 13.74 0.23
C LYS A 158 56.94 14.78 0.21
N VAL A 159 56.10 14.82 -0.82
CA VAL A 159 55.02 15.80 -0.95
C VAL A 159 53.65 15.13 -0.99
N LEU A 160 53.43 14.18 -1.90
CA LEU A 160 52.10 13.60 -2.11
C LEU A 160 51.69 12.65 -0.99
N VAL A 161 52.55 11.68 -0.64
CA VAL A 161 52.26 10.70 0.42
C VAL A 161 52.08 11.38 1.79
N PRO A 162 52.91 12.35 2.22
CA PRO A 162 52.69 13.08 3.46
C PRO A 162 51.39 13.89 3.47
N ARG A 163 50.94 14.39 2.30
CA ARG A 163 49.64 15.06 2.19
C ARG A 163 48.48 14.09 2.45
N ILE A 164 48.52 12.90 1.84
CA ILE A 164 47.54 11.83 2.10
C ILE A 164 47.59 11.41 3.58
N GLN A 165 48.79 11.23 4.11
CA GLN A 165 49.04 10.90 5.51
C GLN A 165 48.42 11.94 6.46
N SER A 166 48.58 13.23 6.15
CA SER A 166 48.02 14.32 6.95
C SER A 166 46.49 14.34 6.92
N SER A 167 45.86 13.95 5.79
CA SER A 167 44.40 13.82 5.69
C SER A 167 43.87 12.68 6.57
N ILE A 168 44.59 11.55 6.63
CA ILE A 168 44.23 10.43 7.51
C ILE A 168 44.30 10.84 9.00
N LEU A 169 45.24 11.72 9.37
CA LEU A 169 45.45 12.16 10.76
C LEU A 169 44.62 13.36 11.17
N ASN A 170 44.23 14.22 10.22
CA ASN A 170 43.44 15.39 10.51
C ASN A 170 42.07 14.93 11.01
N ARG A 171 41.67 15.32 12.22
CA ARG A 171 40.40 14.86 12.82
C ARG A 171 39.24 15.81 12.56
N THR A 172 39.50 16.99 12.00
CA THR A 172 38.51 18.04 11.88
C THR A 172 38.05 18.19 10.44
N TYR A 173 36.98 17.48 10.07
CA TYR A 173 36.12 17.99 9.02
C TYR A 173 35.32 19.16 9.61
N PRO A 174 35.55 20.41 9.15
CA PRO A 174 34.87 21.56 9.72
C PRO A 174 33.36 21.35 9.57
N TYR A 175 32.63 21.43 10.69
CA TYR A 175 31.18 21.43 10.64
C TYR A 175 30.74 22.75 10.02
N THR A 176 30.05 22.70 8.89
CA THR A 176 29.43 23.88 8.31
C THR A 176 28.38 24.36 9.31
N PRO A 177 28.47 25.56 9.89
CA PRO A 177 27.50 26.05 10.87
C PRO A 177 26.14 26.28 10.19
N GLU A 178 25.05 26.23 10.95
CA GLU A 178 23.71 26.51 10.42
C GLU A 178 23.69 27.88 9.73
N ARG A 179 22.98 27.97 8.61
CA ARG A 179 22.87 29.20 7.85
C ARG A 179 22.21 30.28 8.72
N GLY A 180 22.77 31.48 8.73
CA GLY A 180 22.13 32.62 9.37
C GLY A 180 20.88 33.06 8.61
N ASP A 181 19.96 33.76 9.27
CA ASP A 181 18.79 34.35 8.59
C ASP A 181 19.27 35.43 7.59
N ILE A 182 19.32 35.12 6.27
CA ILE A 182 19.82 36.00 5.19
C ILE A 182 18.79 37.09 4.83
N GLY A 183 18.15 37.71 5.83
CA GLY A 183 17.12 38.73 5.61
C GLY A 183 15.86 38.25 4.88
N ARG A 184 15.71 36.94 4.66
CA ARG A 184 14.51 36.29 4.13
C ARG A 184 13.77 35.59 5.26
N PRO A 185 12.43 35.58 5.28
CA PRO A 185 11.69 34.79 6.25
C PRO A 185 11.95 33.30 5.98
N LEU A 186 12.45 32.61 7.01
CA LEU A 186 12.71 31.17 7.00
C LEU A 186 11.77 30.50 8.00
N VAL A 187 10.98 29.54 7.53
CA VAL A 187 10.10 28.73 8.36
C VAL A 187 10.90 27.55 8.92
N PRO A 188 10.89 27.31 10.24
CA PRO A 188 11.66 26.20 10.80
C PRO A 188 11.17 24.85 10.25
N ILE A 189 12.09 23.93 9.92
CA ILE A 189 11.76 22.60 9.38
C ILE A 189 10.79 21.84 10.29
N TYR A 190 11.05 21.85 11.60
CA TYR A 190 10.17 21.18 12.58
C TYR A 190 8.75 21.78 12.65
N SER A 191 8.53 22.99 12.11
CA SER A 191 7.19 23.57 12.07
C SER A 191 6.38 23.14 10.84
N SER A 192 7.04 22.60 9.80
CA SER A 192 6.38 22.04 8.63
C SER A 192 5.85 20.63 8.92
N PRO A 193 4.51 20.39 8.85
CA PRO A 193 3.95 19.05 8.99
C PRO A 193 4.47 18.07 7.95
N MET A 194 4.72 18.55 6.73
CA MET A 194 5.27 17.73 5.65
C MET A 194 6.70 17.29 5.95
N LEU A 195 7.58 18.19 6.39
CA LEU A 195 8.97 17.81 6.70
C LEU A 195 9.06 16.95 7.97
N ARG A 196 8.17 17.16 8.96
CA ARG A 196 8.03 16.24 10.09
C ARG A 196 7.57 14.86 9.66
N ALA A 197 6.57 14.78 8.79
CA ALA A 197 6.10 13.51 8.23
C ALA A 197 7.22 12.79 7.46
N PHE A 198 8.01 13.53 6.67
CA PHE A 198 9.15 12.99 5.96
C PHE A 198 10.25 12.48 6.92
N ALA A 199 10.58 13.23 7.99
CA ALA A 199 11.51 12.77 9.01
C ALA A 199 11.00 11.51 9.73
N ASN A 200 9.72 11.45 10.08
CA ASN A 200 9.10 10.27 10.68
C ASN A 200 9.12 9.07 9.74
N PHE A 201 8.88 9.28 8.45
CA PHE A 201 9.03 8.26 7.42
C PHE A 201 10.46 7.73 7.38
N LEU A 202 11.46 8.60 7.31
CA LEU A 202 12.88 8.19 7.35
C LEU A 202 13.20 7.40 8.62
N ASN A 203 12.71 7.83 9.80
CA ASN A 203 12.91 7.10 11.06
C ASN A 203 12.33 5.67 11.07
N ARG A 204 11.30 5.42 10.26
CA ARG A 204 10.67 4.09 10.14
C ARG A 204 11.25 3.25 9.01
N LEU A 205 11.91 3.90 8.06
CA LEU A 205 12.45 3.26 6.87
C LEU A 205 13.51 2.22 7.22
N LYS A 206 13.27 0.98 6.79
CA LYS A 206 14.22 -0.13 6.87
C LYS A 206 14.36 -0.77 5.50
N ILE A 207 15.55 -0.66 4.92
CA ILE A 207 15.85 -1.23 3.60
C ILE A 207 16.93 -2.30 3.81
N GLY A 208 16.52 -3.56 3.83
CA GLY A 208 17.42 -4.67 4.18
C GLY A 208 18.05 -4.47 5.55
N HIS A 209 19.38 -4.36 5.60
CA HIS A 209 20.17 -4.11 6.81
C HIS A 209 20.36 -2.63 7.14
N PHE A 210 19.87 -1.71 6.30
CA PHE A 210 19.95 -0.28 6.52
C PHE A 210 18.74 0.22 7.34
N ARG A 211 19.03 0.98 8.39
CA ARG A 211 18.06 1.75 9.18
C ARG A 211 18.39 3.22 9.04
N PHE A 212 17.36 4.01 8.78
CA PHE A 212 17.47 5.45 8.71
C PHE A 212 16.94 6.08 9.99
N SER A 213 17.54 7.20 10.38
CA SER A 213 17.12 8.04 11.48
C SER A 213 17.23 9.48 11.01
N ALA A 214 16.20 10.27 11.19
CA ALA A 214 16.15 11.67 10.80
C ALA A 214 15.77 12.53 12.00
N ASN A 215 16.55 13.57 12.24
CA ASN A 215 16.29 14.57 13.27
C ASN A 215 16.22 15.96 12.64
N ALA A 216 15.13 16.68 12.90
CA ALA A 216 14.90 18.01 12.36
C ALA A 216 15.30 19.10 13.36
N SER A 217 16.18 20.02 12.94
CA SER A 217 16.52 21.27 13.62
C SER A 217 15.73 22.46 13.02
N LYS A 218 16.12 23.70 13.33
CA LYS A 218 15.48 24.91 12.79
C LYS A 218 15.56 24.94 11.26
N GLN A 219 16.74 24.71 10.66
CA GLN A 219 16.94 24.80 9.21
C GLN A 219 17.58 23.55 8.60
N ARG A 220 17.93 22.56 9.43
CA ARG A 220 18.58 21.33 8.96
C ARG A 220 17.80 20.08 9.33
N MET A 221 17.89 19.07 8.49
CA MET A 221 17.47 17.72 8.80
C MET A 221 18.70 16.82 8.78
N SER A 222 19.15 16.37 9.95
CA SER A 222 20.26 15.43 10.05
C SER A 222 19.74 14.02 9.82
N VAL A 223 20.23 13.36 8.77
CA VAL A 223 19.87 12.00 8.40
C VAL A 223 21.06 11.09 8.70
N LEU A 224 20.83 10.12 9.57
CA LEU A 224 21.75 9.06 9.95
C LEU A 224 21.26 7.74 9.33
N MET A 225 22.01 7.24 8.36
CA MET A 225 21.86 5.90 7.80
C MET A 225 22.83 4.97 8.52
N SER A 226 22.32 3.88 9.07
CA SER A 226 23.08 2.88 9.81
C SER A 226 22.88 1.50 9.18
N HIS A 227 23.96 0.76 8.95
CA HIS A 227 23.90 -0.59 8.41
C HIS A 227 24.23 -1.61 9.51
N TYR A 228 23.39 -2.61 9.79
CA TYR A 228 23.61 -3.60 10.86
C TYR A 228 23.98 -4.99 10.31
N GLY A 229 25.16 -5.51 10.68
CA GLY A 229 25.58 -6.90 10.45
C GLY A 229 27.09 -7.09 10.24
N ASP A 230 27.57 -8.34 10.34
CA ASP A 230 28.90 -8.75 9.86
C ASP A 230 28.85 -8.76 8.33
N THR A 231 29.22 -7.66 7.70
CA THR A 231 29.05 -7.52 6.26
C THR A 231 30.40 -7.60 5.58
N HIS A 232 30.62 -8.75 4.96
CA HIS A 232 31.56 -8.90 3.86
C HIS A 232 30.86 -8.40 2.60
N PHE A 233 31.00 -7.11 2.30
CA PHE A 233 30.58 -6.60 1.01
C PHE A 233 31.74 -6.82 0.03
N GLY A 234 31.62 -7.86 -0.79
CA GLY A 234 32.54 -8.15 -1.88
C GLY A 234 31.89 -7.81 -3.21
N TYR A 235 32.45 -6.88 -3.98
CA TYR A 235 32.13 -6.69 -5.39
C TYR A 235 33.28 -7.24 -6.22
N THR A 236 32.96 -8.04 -7.22
CA THR A 236 33.91 -8.47 -8.25
C THR A 236 33.28 -8.24 -9.61
N GLY A 237 33.83 -7.30 -10.38
CA GLY A 237 33.32 -6.99 -11.71
C GLY A 237 33.98 -5.78 -12.33
N ASP A 238 33.56 -5.44 -13.55
CA ASP A 238 34.03 -4.27 -14.26
C ASP A 238 33.19 -3.05 -13.85
N VAL A 239 33.73 -1.84 -13.98
CA VAL A 239 33.02 -0.57 -13.77
C VAL A 239 33.16 0.23 -15.03
N VAL A 240 32.04 0.59 -15.66
CA VAL A 240 32.01 1.25 -16.97
C VAL A 240 31.35 2.61 -16.87
N PRO A 241 31.57 3.53 -17.82
CA PRO A 241 30.77 4.74 -17.87
C PRO A 241 29.32 4.37 -18.19
N ALA A 242 28.36 5.06 -17.57
CA ALA A 242 26.96 4.91 -17.96
C ALA A 242 26.77 5.27 -19.46
N PRO A 243 25.86 4.61 -20.19
CA PRO A 243 25.64 4.87 -21.62
C PRO A 243 25.37 6.36 -21.89
N SER A 244 26.11 6.94 -22.84
CA SER A 244 25.93 8.33 -23.22
C SER A 244 24.51 8.56 -23.75
N GLY A 245 23.73 9.41 -23.07
CA GLY A 245 22.35 9.76 -23.46
C GLY A 245 21.25 9.05 -22.68
N GLU A 246 21.59 8.12 -21.78
CA GLU A 246 20.61 7.60 -20.82
C GLU A 246 20.33 8.65 -19.74
N PRO A 247 19.06 9.04 -19.48
CA PRO A 247 18.73 9.95 -18.40
C PRO A 247 19.08 9.30 -17.05
N ALA A 248 19.64 10.09 -16.13
CA ALA A 248 20.05 9.63 -14.80
C ALA A 248 18.95 8.84 -14.04
N SER A 249 17.67 9.11 -14.33
CA SER A 249 16.54 8.39 -13.75
C SER A 249 16.45 6.93 -14.22
N LEU A 250 16.68 6.63 -15.50
CA LEU A 250 16.62 5.25 -16.02
C LEU A 250 17.82 4.44 -15.53
N TRP A 251 18.99 5.06 -15.48
CA TRP A 251 20.19 4.46 -14.89
C TRP A 251 19.94 4.08 -13.42
N LEU A 252 19.34 4.98 -12.63
CA LEU A 252 19.04 4.74 -11.23
C LEU A 252 18.00 3.62 -11.06
N GLU A 253 16.97 3.58 -11.90
CA GLU A 253 15.97 2.51 -11.92
C GLU A 253 16.62 1.15 -12.18
N GLY A 254 17.52 1.05 -13.17
CA GLY A 254 18.27 -0.18 -13.46
C GLY A 254 19.16 -0.64 -12.30
N LEU A 255 19.80 0.30 -11.60
CA LEU A 255 20.65 0.02 -10.44
C LEU A 255 19.83 -0.47 -9.24
N VAL A 256 18.67 0.16 -9.01
CA VAL A 256 17.69 -0.27 -8.01
C VAL A 256 17.20 -1.68 -8.30
N ASP A 257 16.84 -1.97 -9.55
CA ASP A 257 16.37 -3.28 -9.98
C ASP A 257 17.43 -4.37 -9.76
N ALA A 258 18.69 -4.05 -10.03
CA ALA A 258 19.82 -4.94 -9.84
C ALA A 258 20.08 -5.20 -8.33
N TYR A 259 20.02 -4.15 -7.50
CA TYR A 259 20.14 -4.27 -6.05
C TYR A 259 19.02 -5.13 -5.43
N VAL A 260 17.76 -4.91 -5.83
CA VAL A 260 16.61 -5.71 -5.35
C VAL A 260 16.77 -7.20 -5.73
N LYS A 261 17.32 -7.48 -6.91
CA LYS A 261 17.62 -8.86 -7.36
C LYS A 261 18.82 -9.48 -6.63
N GLY A 262 19.54 -8.71 -5.81
CA GLY A 262 20.77 -9.16 -5.13
C GLY A 262 21.93 -9.41 -6.09
N VAL A 263 21.86 -8.88 -7.32
CA VAL A 263 22.89 -9.05 -8.35
C VAL A 263 23.38 -7.67 -8.74
N LEU A 264 24.55 -7.27 -8.28
CA LEU A 264 25.21 -6.06 -8.78
C LEU A 264 25.47 -6.22 -10.29
N PRO A 265 25.12 -5.23 -11.11
CA PRO A 265 25.35 -5.33 -12.55
C PRO A 265 26.85 -5.41 -12.81
N ASN A 266 27.25 -6.32 -13.70
CA ASN A 266 28.61 -6.47 -14.18
C ASN A 266 28.60 -6.40 -15.72
N PRO A 267 29.11 -5.33 -16.33
CA PRO A 267 29.82 -4.20 -15.69
C PRO A 267 28.89 -3.27 -14.89
N PHE A 268 29.41 -2.62 -13.85
CA PHE A 268 28.70 -1.65 -13.01
C PHE A 268 28.80 -0.24 -13.63
N PRO A 269 27.70 0.31 -14.18
CA PRO A 269 27.76 1.62 -14.81
C PRO A 269 27.81 2.74 -13.75
N ILE A 270 28.77 3.66 -13.86
CA ILE A 270 28.82 4.88 -13.04
C ILE A 270 28.50 6.08 -13.92
N TYR A 271 27.52 6.87 -13.49
CA TYR A 271 27.11 8.10 -14.18
C TYR A 271 28.25 9.13 -14.18
N ASP A 272 28.50 9.76 -15.33
CA ASP A 272 29.60 10.71 -15.58
C ASP A 272 31.00 10.16 -15.25
N PHE A 273 31.17 8.84 -15.18
CA PHE A 273 32.49 8.25 -14.97
C PHE A 273 33.33 8.37 -16.26
N PRO A 274 34.57 8.88 -16.20
CA PRO A 274 35.33 9.21 -17.40
C PRO A 274 36.11 8.02 -18.00
N GLY A 275 35.92 6.79 -17.52
CA GLY A 275 36.70 5.64 -17.98
C GLY A 275 36.11 4.29 -17.61
N GLU A 276 36.92 3.25 -17.69
CA GLU A 276 36.56 1.87 -17.37
C GLU A 276 37.55 1.28 -16.36
N ILE A 277 37.04 0.53 -15.40
CA ILE A 277 37.82 -0.25 -14.45
C ILE A 277 37.53 -1.73 -14.74
N THR A 278 38.55 -2.55 -14.99
CA THR A 278 38.31 -3.99 -15.21
C THR A 278 38.75 -4.84 -14.02
N ARG A 279 37.92 -5.84 -13.71
CA ARG A 279 38.05 -6.77 -12.58
C ARG A 279 38.33 -6.04 -11.27
N LEU A 280 37.52 -5.02 -10.96
CA LEU A 280 37.48 -4.42 -9.63
C LEU A 280 37.04 -5.50 -8.64
N LEU A 281 37.96 -5.89 -7.76
CA LEU A 281 37.70 -6.64 -6.55
C LEU A 281 37.69 -5.65 -5.38
N MET A 282 36.51 -5.29 -4.91
CA MET A 282 36.33 -4.46 -3.73
C MET A 282 35.78 -5.33 -2.61
N GLU A 283 36.60 -5.59 -1.59
CA GLU A 283 36.19 -6.28 -0.37
C GLU A 283 36.17 -5.30 0.79
N LEU A 284 34.97 -4.99 1.26
CA LEU A 284 34.74 -4.28 2.51
C LEU A 284 34.38 -5.32 3.57
N ASN A 285 35.26 -5.52 4.54
CA ASN A 285 35.01 -6.38 5.67
C ASN A 285 34.85 -5.53 6.93
N THR A 286 33.63 -5.51 7.46
CA THR A 286 33.30 -4.84 8.71
C THR A 286 32.56 -5.79 9.64
N SER A 287 33.06 -5.92 10.87
CA SER A 287 32.36 -6.59 11.97
C SER A 287 31.41 -5.65 12.72
N ARG A 288 31.18 -4.44 12.21
CA ARG A 288 30.48 -3.34 12.90
C ARG A 288 29.55 -2.57 11.99
N THR A 289 28.64 -1.85 12.63
CA THR A 289 27.71 -0.94 11.98
C THR A 289 28.42 0.22 11.31
N VAL A 290 28.22 0.38 10.01
CA VAL A 290 28.68 1.57 9.27
C VAL A 290 27.61 2.65 9.40
N PHE A 291 28.02 3.87 9.74
CA PHE A 291 27.14 5.03 9.79
C PHE A 291 27.49 5.99 8.66
N VAL A 292 26.47 6.42 7.92
CA VAL A 292 26.54 7.54 7.00
C VAL A 292 25.61 8.60 7.56
N GLN A 293 26.16 9.73 7.98
CA GLN A 293 25.40 10.88 8.46
C GLN A 293 25.53 12.00 7.45
N PHE A 294 24.45 12.68 7.11
CA PHE A 294 24.49 13.90 6.32
C PHE A 294 23.39 14.85 6.78
N ASP A 295 23.66 16.15 6.69
CA ASP A 295 22.69 17.18 7.00
C ASP A 295 22.07 17.69 5.70
N ILE A 296 20.74 17.74 5.64
CA ILE A 296 20.02 18.39 4.55
C ILE A 296 19.64 19.79 5.04
N ASP A 297 20.32 20.81 4.53
CA ASP A 297 19.96 22.21 4.76
C ASP A 297 18.85 22.60 3.77
N MET A 298 17.70 23.04 4.30
CA MET A 298 16.53 23.39 3.48
C MET A 298 16.09 24.82 3.78
N SER A 299 16.10 25.66 2.74
CA SER A 299 15.60 27.03 2.85
C SER A 299 14.09 27.07 2.56
N VAL A 300 13.28 26.86 3.61
CA VAL A 300 11.81 26.84 3.53
C VAL A 300 11.27 28.27 3.60
N ALA A 301 10.65 28.74 2.51
CA ALA A 301 10.04 30.06 2.42
C ALA A 301 8.69 30.12 3.13
N ALA A 302 7.87 29.08 2.93
CA ALA A 302 6.57 28.94 3.57
C ALA A 302 6.20 27.46 3.63
N SER A 303 5.42 27.08 4.64
CA SER A 303 4.87 25.73 4.74
C SER A 303 3.45 25.79 5.27
N SER A 304 2.63 24.89 4.76
CA SER A 304 1.30 24.59 5.31
C SER A 304 1.16 23.08 5.51
N ASN A 305 -0.06 22.62 5.78
CA ASN A 305 -0.35 21.22 6.06
C ASN A 305 -0.14 20.31 4.84
N ASN A 306 -0.34 20.81 3.62
CA ASN A 306 -0.30 20.01 2.39
C ASN A 306 0.65 20.56 1.31
N TRP A 307 1.41 21.61 1.61
CA TRP A 307 2.38 22.14 0.68
C TRP A 307 3.58 22.74 1.41
N VAL A 308 4.72 22.72 0.73
CA VAL A 308 5.96 23.36 1.18
C VAL A 308 6.53 24.17 0.03
N THR A 309 6.90 25.41 0.31
CA THR A 309 7.57 26.30 -0.65
C THR A 309 9.02 26.43 -0.24
N LEU A 310 9.92 25.99 -1.12
CA LEU A 310 11.37 26.07 -0.96
C LEU A 310 11.90 27.22 -1.81
N TYR A 311 12.94 27.91 -1.35
CA TYR A 311 13.70 28.81 -2.23
C TYR A 311 14.43 28.00 -3.30
N ARG A 312 14.78 28.61 -4.43
CA ARG A 312 15.56 27.96 -5.50
C ARG A 312 17.07 28.11 -5.26
N ASP A 313 17.49 29.27 -4.76
CA ASP A 313 18.89 29.58 -4.51
C ASP A 313 19.10 30.23 -3.12
N PRO A 314 19.77 29.52 -2.18
CA PRO A 314 20.09 28.09 -2.19
C PRO A 314 18.89 27.31 -1.65
N GLY A 315 18.28 26.43 -2.45
CA GLY A 315 17.05 25.76 -2.07
C GLY A 315 17.22 24.62 -1.08
N VAL A 316 17.79 23.52 -1.56
CA VAL A 316 18.13 22.34 -0.76
C VAL A 316 19.58 22.01 -1.05
N THR A 317 20.37 21.86 0.00
CA THR A 317 21.79 21.48 -0.09
C THR A 317 22.09 20.41 0.94
N ILE A 318 22.81 19.38 0.52
CA ILE A 318 23.39 18.39 1.41
C ILE A 318 24.73 18.93 1.89
N GLU A 319 24.91 18.97 3.20
CA GLU A 319 26.11 19.44 3.89
C GLU A 319 26.52 18.40 4.94
N ASN A 320 27.76 18.50 5.43
CA ASN A 320 28.26 17.70 6.54
C ASN A 320 28.10 16.17 6.34
N LEU A 321 28.28 15.69 5.11
CA LEU A 321 28.33 14.27 4.78
C LEU A 321 29.54 13.64 5.49
N ARG A 322 29.25 12.66 6.32
CA ARG A 322 30.17 11.96 7.19
C ARG A 322 29.95 10.47 7.01
N ILE A 323 30.98 9.79 6.54
CA ILE A 323 30.99 8.33 6.40
C ILE A 323 31.84 7.82 7.56
N GLN A 324 31.20 7.56 8.69
CA GLN A 324 31.89 7.22 9.94
C GLN A 324 31.59 5.78 10.36
N PRO A 325 32.56 4.86 10.26
CA PRO A 325 32.79 3.91 11.33
C PRO A 325 33.30 4.70 12.54
N VAL A 326 32.81 4.42 13.75
CA VAL A 326 33.23 5.14 14.97
C VAL A 326 34.76 5.16 15.05
N ASN A 327 35.33 6.35 14.83
CA ASN A 327 36.74 6.67 15.02
C ASN A 327 37.80 5.99 14.13
N ASP A 328 37.50 5.45 12.94
CA ASP A 328 38.53 4.84 12.06
C ASP A 328 39.25 5.86 11.15
N GLY A 329 40.57 5.72 10.99
CA GLY A 329 41.37 6.51 10.05
C GLY A 329 40.98 6.38 8.56
N PHE A 330 40.43 5.24 8.11
CA PHE A 330 39.86 5.15 6.75
C PHE A 330 38.53 5.92 6.63
N GLY A 331 37.70 5.87 7.67
CA GLY A 331 36.48 6.69 7.74
C GLY A 331 36.77 8.19 7.73
N THR A 332 37.87 8.62 8.37
CA THR A 332 38.37 9.99 8.31
C THR A 332 38.75 10.39 6.89
N PHE A 333 39.50 9.56 6.17
CA PHE A 333 39.84 9.79 4.76
C PHE A 333 38.58 9.92 3.89
N LEU A 334 37.62 8.99 4.02
CA LEU A 334 36.35 9.07 3.30
C LEU A 334 35.58 10.36 3.62
N THR A 335 35.56 10.77 4.88
CA THR A 335 34.86 11.99 5.31
C THR A 335 35.56 13.27 4.85
N GLN A 336 36.89 13.30 4.75
CA GLN A 336 37.63 14.53 4.43
C GLN A 336 37.91 14.73 2.95
N ASP A 337 38.26 13.67 2.23
CA ASP A 337 38.66 13.76 0.83
C ASP A 337 37.53 13.36 -0.12
N VAL A 338 36.76 12.32 0.23
CA VAL A 338 35.72 11.79 -0.66
C VAL A 338 34.38 12.51 -0.45
N ALA A 339 33.97 12.73 0.80
CA ALA A 339 32.68 13.33 1.10
C ALA A 339 32.48 14.72 0.49
N PRO A 340 33.45 15.67 0.46
CA PRO A 340 33.23 16.98 -0.15
C PRO A 340 33.03 16.91 -1.67
N ALA A 341 33.74 16.00 -2.34
CA ALA A 341 33.56 15.77 -3.76
C ALA A 341 32.17 15.18 -4.04
N LEU A 342 31.73 14.25 -3.19
CA LEU A 342 30.41 13.64 -3.27
C LEU A 342 29.29 14.64 -2.93
N GLU A 343 29.44 15.48 -1.91
CA GLU A 343 28.52 16.58 -1.60
C GLU A 343 28.35 17.51 -2.80
N LYS A 344 29.46 17.93 -3.43
CA LYS A 344 29.41 18.80 -4.62
C LYS A 344 28.67 18.13 -5.78
N LEU A 345 28.93 16.85 -6.03
CA LEU A 345 28.26 16.08 -7.08
C LEU A 345 26.75 15.97 -6.80
N VAL A 346 26.38 15.56 -5.58
CA VAL A 346 24.98 15.36 -5.20
C VAL A 346 24.22 16.69 -5.21
N ASN A 347 24.83 17.78 -4.73
CA ASN A 347 24.23 19.10 -4.79
C ASN A 347 24.02 19.61 -6.22
N ALA A 348 24.95 19.32 -7.14
CA ALA A 348 24.77 19.63 -8.55
C ALA A 348 23.59 18.85 -9.16
N MET A 349 23.48 17.55 -8.87
CA MET A 349 22.34 16.73 -9.31
C MET A 349 21.02 17.24 -8.70
N LEU A 350 21.01 17.54 -7.41
CA LEU A 350 19.84 18.04 -6.69
C LEU A 350 19.36 19.38 -7.26
N THR A 351 20.29 20.27 -7.59
CA THR A 351 19.99 21.56 -8.22
C THR A 351 19.39 21.36 -9.61
N ASN A 352 19.96 20.47 -10.43
CA ASN A 352 19.46 20.16 -11.77
C ASN A 352 18.07 19.51 -11.75
N THR A 353 17.83 18.59 -10.80
CA THR A 353 16.53 17.94 -10.60
C THR A 353 15.47 18.88 -10.04
N LEU A 354 15.82 19.76 -9.10
CA LEU A 354 14.91 20.81 -8.64
C LEU A 354 14.57 21.79 -9.77
N ALA A 355 15.53 22.11 -10.64
CA ALA A 355 15.29 22.95 -11.82
C ALA A 355 14.37 22.28 -12.85
N SER A 356 14.50 20.97 -13.07
CA SER A 356 13.61 20.22 -13.98
C SER A 356 12.21 20.02 -13.42
N LEU A 357 12.09 19.80 -12.10
CA LEU A 357 10.79 19.75 -11.42
C LEU A 357 10.07 21.10 -11.52
N ALA A 358 10.79 22.21 -11.32
CA ALA A 358 10.24 23.55 -11.45
C ALA A 358 9.71 23.83 -12.87
N SER A 359 10.36 23.30 -13.92
CA SER A 359 9.88 23.47 -15.30
C SER A 359 8.71 22.55 -15.64
N SER A 360 8.67 21.32 -15.10
CA SER A 360 7.57 20.36 -15.32
C SER A 360 6.26 20.78 -14.64
N VAL A 361 6.33 21.39 -13.45
CA VAL A 361 5.15 21.86 -12.71
C VAL A 361 4.51 23.08 -13.39
N GLY A 362 5.23 23.77 -14.28
CA GLY A 362 4.76 24.99 -14.95
C GLY A 362 3.58 24.85 -15.91
N ASN A 363 3.08 23.64 -16.16
CA ASN A 363 1.82 23.42 -16.90
C ASN A 363 0.56 23.42 -16.00
N LEU A 364 0.70 23.50 -14.67
CA LEU A 364 -0.43 23.71 -13.75
C LEU A 364 -0.49 25.19 -13.31
N ASP A 365 -1.35 25.96 -13.98
CA ASP A 365 -1.93 27.26 -13.57
C ASP A 365 -0.98 28.21 -12.80
N ILE A 366 0.08 28.67 -13.48
CA ILE A 366 0.92 29.77 -13.00
C ILE A 366 0.12 31.07 -13.11
N THR A 367 -0.51 31.51 -12.03
CA THR A 367 -0.90 32.91 -11.90
C THR A 367 0.38 33.76 -11.83
N ASN A 368 0.64 34.54 -12.87
CA ASN A 368 1.77 35.46 -13.04
C ASN A 368 2.08 36.33 -11.80
N SER A 369 2.85 35.81 -10.85
CA SER A 369 3.49 36.61 -9.80
C SER A 369 5.00 36.57 -9.99
N SER A 370 5.59 37.76 -10.11
CA SER A 370 6.92 38.05 -10.64
C SER A 370 8.07 37.84 -9.64
N SER A 371 8.05 36.77 -8.84
CA SER A 371 9.19 36.41 -7.99
C SER A 371 9.52 34.91 -8.13
N SER A 372 10.27 34.60 -9.19
CA SER A 372 10.70 33.27 -9.67
C SER A 372 11.67 32.50 -8.75
N ASP A 373 11.80 32.89 -7.49
CA ASP A 373 12.84 32.40 -6.59
C ASP A 373 12.37 31.25 -5.68
N THR A 374 11.13 30.79 -5.84
CA THR A 374 10.56 29.73 -5.01
C THR A 374 9.90 28.63 -5.82
N ILE A 375 9.96 27.41 -5.29
CA ILE A 375 9.34 26.20 -5.83
C ILE A 375 8.38 25.67 -4.77
N THR A 376 7.10 25.54 -5.12
CA THR A 376 6.08 25.00 -4.22
C THR A 376 5.77 23.57 -4.58
N PHE A 377 5.96 22.66 -3.63
CA PHE A 377 5.54 21.27 -3.73
C PHE A 377 4.18 21.12 -3.07
N TYR A 378 3.21 20.62 -3.83
CA TYR A 378 1.85 20.34 -3.34
C TYR A 378 1.67 18.83 -3.16
N PHE A 379 1.34 18.41 -1.95
CA PHE A 379 1.00 17.03 -1.60
C PHE A 379 -0.52 16.93 -1.39
N GLY A 380 -1.25 16.93 -2.51
CA GLY A 380 -2.71 16.87 -2.51
C GLY A 380 -3.38 18.14 -1.97
N LYS A 381 -4.72 18.15 -1.96
CA LYS A 381 -5.50 19.22 -1.31
C LYS A 381 -5.70 18.84 0.15
N TYR A 382 -5.27 19.71 1.07
CA TYR A 382 -5.62 19.56 2.49
C TYR A 382 -7.13 19.50 2.61
N LYS A 383 -7.63 18.35 3.07
CA LYS A 383 -9.05 18.18 3.38
C LYS A 383 -9.21 18.12 4.88
N ASP A 384 -10.10 18.95 5.37
CA ASP A 384 -10.44 18.99 6.78
C ASP A 384 -11.12 17.68 7.17
N VAL A 385 -10.58 16.99 8.18
CA VAL A 385 -11.12 15.71 8.64
C VAL A 385 -12.38 16.02 9.44
N ARG A 386 -13.53 15.63 8.89
CA ARG A 386 -14.82 15.89 9.51
C ARG A 386 -15.24 14.71 10.38
N ASP A 387 -14.78 14.74 11.64
CA ASP A 387 -15.10 13.72 12.65
C ASP A 387 -16.47 13.90 13.32
N LYS A 388 -17.14 15.04 13.08
CA LYS A 388 -18.45 15.33 13.65
C LYS A 388 -19.51 15.35 12.54
N PRO A 389 -20.65 14.69 12.74
CA PRO A 389 -21.71 14.70 11.74
C PRO A 389 -22.33 16.08 11.60
N LEU A 390 -22.93 16.35 10.45
CA LEU A 390 -23.63 17.61 10.21
C LEU A 390 -24.91 17.66 11.07
N VAL A 391 -24.86 18.41 12.17
CA VAL A 391 -25.93 18.49 13.17
C VAL A 391 -27.28 18.86 12.53
N LEU A 392 -27.28 19.77 11.56
CA LEU A 392 -28.49 20.20 10.86
C LEU A 392 -29.20 19.04 10.13
N ALA A 393 -28.43 18.17 9.46
CA ALA A 393 -28.99 17.00 8.77
C ALA A 393 -29.58 16.00 9.77
N LEU A 394 -28.91 15.77 10.90
CA LEU A 394 -29.41 14.89 11.96
C LEU A 394 -30.69 15.42 12.60
N ILE A 395 -30.75 16.73 12.90
CA ILE A 395 -31.96 17.38 13.43
C ILE A 395 -33.10 17.23 12.42
N ALA A 396 -32.86 17.48 11.13
CA ALA A 396 -33.88 17.33 10.10
C ALA A 396 -34.43 15.90 10.05
N VAL A 397 -33.57 14.88 9.98
CA VAL A 397 -33.98 13.46 9.99
C VAL A 397 -34.77 13.12 11.25
N CYS A 398 -34.34 13.59 12.43
CA CYS A 398 -35.02 13.34 13.68
C CYS A 398 -36.41 14.00 13.73
N VAL A 399 -36.52 15.29 13.38
CA VAL A 399 -37.77 16.05 13.40
C VAL A 399 -38.77 15.47 12.41
N PHE A 400 -38.38 15.28 11.14
CA PHE A 400 -39.26 14.70 10.13
C PHE A 400 -39.63 13.24 10.44
N GLY A 401 -38.69 12.46 10.97
CA GLY A 401 -38.92 11.08 11.38
C GLY A 401 -39.93 10.97 12.52
N VAL A 402 -39.77 11.77 13.58
CA VAL A 402 -40.67 11.76 14.75
C VAL A 402 -42.07 12.28 14.39
N ILE A 403 -42.16 13.40 13.67
CA ILE A 403 -43.46 13.97 13.25
C ILE A 403 -44.17 13.01 12.30
N GLY A 404 -43.47 12.53 11.26
CA GLY A 404 -44.01 11.57 10.30
C GLY A 404 -44.44 10.27 10.99
N GLY A 405 -43.59 9.74 11.88
CA GLY A 405 -43.88 8.55 12.67
C GLY A 405 -45.11 8.69 13.55
N ALA A 406 -45.25 9.79 14.29
CA ALA A 406 -46.41 10.06 15.12
C ALA A 406 -47.71 10.14 14.30
N LEU A 407 -47.68 10.78 13.13
CA LEU A 407 -48.82 10.85 12.23
C LEU A 407 -49.20 9.47 11.66
N LEU A 408 -48.21 8.63 11.32
CA LEU A 408 -48.44 7.26 10.85
C LEU A 408 -49.07 6.39 11.94
N VAL A 409 -48.55 6.44 13.17
CA VAL A 409 -49.10 5.69 14.31
C VAL A 409 -50.53 6.16 14.62
N ALA A 410 -50.77 7.48 14.66
CA ALA A 410 -52.11 8.03 14.89
C ALA A 410 -53.11 7.60 13.81
N ARG A 411 -52.67 7.58 12.55
CA ARG A 411 -53.45 7.05 11.43
C ARG A 411 -53.76 5.56 11.61
N ASN A 412 -52.77 4.75 11.99
CA ASN A 412 -52.95 3.30 12.17
C ASN A 412 -53.90 2.98 13.34
N VAL A 413 -53.81 3.73 14.44
CA VAL A 413 -54.76 3.63 15.55
C VAL A 413 -56.17 4.01 15.10
N LYS A 414 -56.32 5.09 14.31
CA LYS A 414 -57.63 5.49 13.75
C LYS A 414 -58.19 4.43 12.82
N GLN A 415 -57.37 3.85 11.94
CA GLN A 415 -57.78 2.78 11.04
C GLN A 415 -58.17 1.52 11.81
N HIS A 416 -57.41 1.11 12.83
CA HIS A 416 -57.72 -0.06 13.66
C HIS A 416 -59.04 0.10 14.44
N ARG A 417 -59.39 1.31 14.84
CA ARG A 417 -60.70 1.59 15.46
C ARG A 417 -61.87 1.39 14.49
N VAL A 418 -61.66 1.66 13.20
CA VAL A 418 -62.69 1.50 12.16
C VAL A 418 -62.73 0.06 11.64
N GLN A 419 -61.56 -0.55 11.46
CA GLN A 419 -61.39 -1.92 10.96
C GLN A 419 -60.36 -2.65 11.86
N PRO A 420 -60.83 -3.38 12.88
CA PRO A 420 -59.92 -4.03 13.81
C PRO A 420 -59.14 -5.16 13.13
N VAL A 421 -57.83 -5.13 13.26
CA VAL A 421 -56.95 -6.23 12.89
C VAL A 421 -57.18 -7.39 13.86
N LEU A 422 -57.50 -8.57 13.33
CA LEU A 422 -57.80 -9.76 14.11
C LEU A 422 -56.55 -10.65 14.24
N SER A 423 -56.45 -11.35 15.37
CA SER A 423 -55.49 -12.44 15.58
C SER A 423 -55.90 -13.66 14.74
N SER A 424 -54.95 -14.25 14.02
CA SER A 424 -55.20 -15.47 13.23
C SER A 424 -55.48 -16.69 14.09
N ARG A 425 -55.03 -16.71 15.36
CA ARG A 425 -55.18 -17.87 16.25
C ARG A 425 -56.47 -17.83 17.06
N THR A 426 -56.82 -16.65 17.56
CA THR A 426 -57.98 -16.47 18.46
C THR A 426 -59.19 -15.85 17.76
N GLY A 427 -58.99 -15.20 16.61
CA GLY A 427 -60.05 -14.43 15.94
C GLY A 427 -60.44 -13.14 16.65
N GLU A 428 -59.83 -12.84 17.80
CA GLU A 428 -60.14 -11.64 18.59
C GLU A 428 -59.38 -10.40 18.07
N PRO A 429 -59.95 -9.19 18.28
CA PRO A 429 -59.28 -7.94 17.93
C PRO A 429 -57.99 -7.78 18.73
N LEU A 430 -56.89 -7.43 18.05
CA LEU A 430 -55.61 -7.16 18.70
C LEU A 430 -55.71 -5.95 19.64
N SER A 431 -54.98 -6.03 20.74
CA SER A 431 -54.87 -4.93 21.68
C SER A 431 -54.25 -3.70 20.99
N MET A 432 -54.85 -2.52 21.23
CA MET A 432 -54.32 -1.25 20.70
C MET A 432 -52.87 -1.02 21.15
N PHE A 433 -52.53 -1.45 22.37
CA PHE A 433 -51.17 -1.37 22.90
C PHE A 433 -50.16 -2.12 22.01
N ARG A 434 -50.45 -3.37 21.62
CA ARG A 434 -49.55 -4.17 20.77
C ARG A 434 -49.27 -3.48 19.43
N ILE A 435 -50.30 -2.94 18.79
CA ILE A 435 -50.16 -2.23 17.50
C ILE A 435 -49.28 -0.99 17.65
N VAL A 436 -49.55 -0.17 18.66
CA VAL A 436 -48.74 1.03 18.92
C VAL A 436 -47.29 0.64 19.23
N THR A 437 -47.06 -0.40 20.04
CA THR A 437 -45.69 -0.83 20.36
C THR A 437 -44.94 -1.37 19.15
N GLU A 438 -45.57 -2.19 18.31
CA GLU A 438 -44.91 -2.77 17.12
C GLU A 438 -44.59 -1.69 16.08
N ASP A 439 -45.52 -0.75 15.84
CA ASP A 439 -45.33 0.35 14.88
C ASP A 439 -44.30 1.36 15.40
N VAL A 440 -44.36 1.74 16.68
CA VAL A 440 -43.37 2.65 17.31
C VAL A 440 -41.98 2.01 17.30
N PHE A 441 -41.85 0.72 17.65
CA PHE A 441 -40.56 0.02 17.61
C PHE A 441 -39.97 0.00 16.19
N LEU A 442 -40.78 -0.30 15.17
CA LEU A 442 -40.32 -0.30 13.78
C LEU A 442 -39.89 1.10 13.33
N ILE A 443 -40.70 2.12 13.61
CA ILE A 443 -40.43 3.51 13.22
C ILE A 443 -39.17 4.03 13.91
N ILE A 444 -39.02 3.81 15.22
CA ILE A 444 -37.81 4.21 15.96
C ILE A 444 -36.59 3.52 15.37
N SER A 445 -36.65 2.21 15.10
CA SER A 445 -35.53 1.48 14.51
C SER A 445 -35.14 2.03 13.13
N VAL A 446 -36.12 2.39 12.30
CA VAL A 446 -35.89 3.04 11.00
C VAL A 446 -35.26 4.42 11.16
N ILE A 447 -35.76 5.25 12.09
CA ILE A 447 -35.17 6.58 12.38
C ILE A 447 -33.73 6.43 12.87
N THR A 448 -33.45 5.47 13.76
CA THR A 448 -32.09 5.18 14.22
C THR A 448 -31.19 4.78 13.07
N CYS A 449 -31.64 3.90 12.15
CA CYS A 449 -30.88 3.57 10.94
C CYS A 449 -30.58 4.80 10.08
N LEU A 450 -31.60 5.64 9.83
CA LEU A 450 -31.46 6.86 9.04
C LEU A 450 -30.47 7.84 9.68
N LEU A 451 -30.49 7.98 11.01
CA LEU A 451 -29.54 8.81 11.75
C LEU A 451 -28.11 8.27 11.64
N LEU A 452 -27.90 6.95 11.78
CA LEU A 452 -26.57 6.33 11.65
C LEU A 452 -26.00 6.50 10.25
N ILE A 453 -26.80 6.23 9.21
CA ILE A 453 -26.39 6.34 7.81
C ILE A 453 -26.14 7.82 7.45
N THR A 454 -27.02 8.73 7.88
CA THR A 454 -26.83 10.17 7.62
C THR A 454 -25.62 10.73 8.37
N ALA A 455 -25.40 10.32 9.62
CA ALA A 455 -24.20 10.69 10.36
C ALA A 455 -22.95 10.26 9.60
N SER A 456 -22.89 8.99 9.22
CA SER A 456 -21.76 8.43 8.46
C SER A 456 -21.52 9.16 7.14
N ASN A 457 -22.56 9.38 6.33
CA ASN A 457 -22.46 10.02 5.02
C ASN A 457 -21.99 11.48 5.10
N THR A 458 -22.11 12.14 6.27
CA THR A 458 -21.65 13.50 6.50
C THR A 458 -20.27 13.60 7.14
N MET A 459 -19.64 12.47 7.48
CA MET A 459 -18.35 12.38 8.17
C MET A 459 -17.27 11.77 7.25
N THR A 460 -16.01 11.89 7.65
CA THR A 460 -14.89 11.20 7.00
C THR A 460 -14.79 9.75 7.48
N ALA A 461 -14.70 8.80 6.54
CA ALA A 461 -14.67 7.36 6.80
C ALA A 461 -13.25 6.81 7.00
N ALA A 462 -12.27 7.27 6.21
CA ALA A 462 -10.88 6.87 6.35
C ALA A 462 -9.93 7.99 5.91
N THR A 463 -8.71 8.00 6.41
CA THR A 463 -7.66 8.95 6.01
C THR A 463 -6.34 8.22 5.78
N VAL A 464 -5.65 8.54 4.69
CA VAL A 464 -4.28 8.07 4.44
C VAL A 464 -3.32 9.09 5.05
N VAL A 465 -2.54 8.63 6.01
CA VAL A 465 -1.57 9.45 6.75
C VAL A 465 -0.17 8.96 6.43
N PHE A 466 0.64 9.84 5.87
CA PHE A 466 2.05 9.62 5.60
C PHE A 466 2.90 10.10 6.78
N GLY A 467 3.83 9.26 7.25
CA GLY A 467 4.71 9.59 8.39
C GLY A 467 3.97 10.02 9.66
N ASP A 468 2.73 9.52 9.86
CA ASP A 468 1.78 9.81 10.96
C ASP A 468 1.34 11.27 11.17
N GLU A 469 1.83 12.19 10.36
CA GLU A 469 1.56 13.63 10.53
C GLU A 469 0.85 14.22 9.30
N LEU A 470 1.17 13.73 8.10
CA LEU A 470 0.67 14.31 6.85
C LEU A 470 -0.54 13.54 6.33
N ILE A 471 -1.73 14.15 6.42
CA ILE A 471 -2.95 13.60 5.83
C ILE A 471 -2.92 13.87 4.32
N MET A 472 -2.59 12.83 3.54
CA MET A 472 -2.55 12.92 2.08
C MET A 472 -3.96 12.87 1.47
N TYR A 473 -4.81 12.00 2.01
CA TYR A 473 -6.15 11.76 1.48
C TYR A 473 -7.16 11.51 2.59
N SER A 474 -8.37 12.06 2.42
CA SER A 474 -9.53 11.74 3.23
C SER A 474 -10.63 11.14 2.35
N PHE A 475 -11.12 9.98 2.74
CA PHE A 475 -12.24 9.29 2.11
C PHE A 475 -13.52 9.63 2.89
N SER A 476 -14.38 10.42 2.27
CA SER A 476 -15.81 10.54 2.63
C SER A 476 -16.63 9.98 1.48
N LEU A 477 -17.90 9.62 1.70
CA LEU A 477 -18.74 9.09 0.61
C LEU A 477 -18.79 10.06 -0.59
N SER A 478 -18.96 11.37 -0.33
CA SER A 478 -18.96 12.39 -1.38
C SER A 478 -17.60 12.56 -2.05
N ASP A 479 -16.50 12.50 -1.29
CA ASP A 479 -15.15 12.61 -1.85
C ASP A 479 -14.78 11.39 -2.69
N THR A 480 -15.21 10.20 -2.26
CA THR A 480 -15.02 8.95 -3.01
C THR A 480 -15.81 8.99 -4.31
N ILE A 481 -17.08 9.42 -4.29
CA ILE A 481 -17.90 9.55 -5.52
C ILE A 481 -17.26 10.55 -6.48
N THR A 482 -16.89 11.74 -6.01
CA THR A 482 -16.27 12.77 -6.87
C THR A 482 -14.88 12.36 -7.36
N GLY A 483 -14.07 11.70 -6.51
CA GLY A 483 -12.76 11.17 -6.88
C GLY A 483 -12.86 10.08 -7.94
N LEU A 484 -13.76 9.10 -7.76
CA LEU A 484 -14.00 8.03 -8.73
C LEU A 484 -14.56 8.58 -10.05
N TRP A 485 -15.44 9.57 -10.00
CA TRP A 485 -15.94 10.24 -11.20
C TRP A 485 -14.81 10.91 -11.99
N ASN A 486 -13.96 11.67 -11.30
CA ASN A 486 -12.84 12.38 -11.92
C ASN A 486 -11.74 11.43 -12.42
N ALA A 487 -11.56 10.27 -11.77
CA ALA A 487 -10.66 9.21 -12.22
C ALA A 487 -11.19 8.42 -13.45
N GLY A 488 -12.37 8.75 -13.97
CA GLY A 488 -13.01 8.02 -15.08
C GLY A 488 -13.52 6.63 -14.67
N LEU A 489 -13.71 6.37 -13.37
CA LEU A 489 -14.19 5.12 -12.80
C LEU A 489 -15.71 5.12 -12.62
N TYR A 490 -16.43 5.45 -13.71
CA TYR A 490 -17.88 5.70 -13.67
C TYR A 490 -18.70 4.52 -13.14
N ALA A 491 -18.30 3.28 -13.44
CA ALA A 491 -19.02 2.09 -12.99
C ALA A 491 -18.99 1.94 -11.45
N LEU A 492 -17.82 2.04 -10.81
CA LEU A 492 -17.73 1.97 -9.35
C LEU A 492 -18.34 3.21 -8.70
N CYS A 493 -18.12 4.39 -9.28
CA CYS A 493 -18.78 5.62 -8.82
C CYS A 493 -20.31 5.44 -8.75
N LEU A 494 -20.92 4.89 -9.81
CA LEU A 494 -22.35 4.62 -9.85
C LEU A 494 -22.75 3.53 -8.84
N CYS A 495 -21.97 2.45 -8.72
CA CYS A 495 -22.25 1.40 -7.73
C CYS A 495 -22.24 1.94 -6.30
N VAL A 496 -21.21 2.70 -5.91
CA VAL A 496 -21.10 3.29 -4.56
C VAL A 496 -22.22 4.31 -4.32
N LEU A 497 -22.48 5.20 -5.28
CA LEU A 497 -23.58 6.18 -5.17
C LEU A 497 -24.94 5.49 -5.01
N VAL A 498 -25.24 4.50 -5.85
CA VAL A 498 -26.52 3.81 -5.83
C VAL A 498 -26.65 2.95 -4.59
N PHE A 499 -25.72 2.03 -4.32
CA PHE A 499 -25.88 1.02 -3.27
C PHE A 499 -25.58 1.53 -1.86
N SER A 500 -24.72 2.53 -1.70
CA SER A 500 -24.35 3.08 -0.38
C SER A 500 -24.94 4.45 -0.12
N GLY A 501 -25.11 5.26 -1.17
CA GLY A 501 -25.69 6.60 -1.07
C GLY A 501 -27.21 6.59 -1.08
N ILE A 502 -27.85 6.03 -2.13
CA ILE A 502 -29.29 6.21 -2.36
C ILE A 502 -30.10 5.03 -1.79
N TYR A 503 -29.66 3.81 -2.06
CA TYR A 503 -30.41 2.59 -1.82
C TYR A 503 -30.76 2.34 -0.34
N PRO A 504 -29.89 2.60 0.66
CA PRO A 504 -30.24 2.39 2.06
C PRO A 504 -31.45 3.24 2.50
N TYR A 505 -31.55 4.47 2.00
CA TYR A 505 -32.69 5.35 2.28
C TYR A 505 -33.96 4.86 1.58
N VAL A 506 -33.87 4.47 0.30
CA VAL A 506 -35.01 3.91 -0.44
C VAL A 506 -35.53 2.64 0.22
N LYS A 507 -34.64 1.76 0.70
CA LYS A 507 -34.99 0.55 1.45
C LYS A 507 -35.76 0.89 2.73
N LEU A 508 -35.23 1.81 3.56
CA LEU A 508 -35.85 2.18 4.83
C LEU A 508 -37.22 2.86 4.64
N LEU A 509 -37.36 3.74 3.64
CA LEU A 509 -38.65 4.33 3.29
C LEU A 509 -39.64 3.30 2.74
N SER A 510 -39.16 2.34 1.94
CA SER A 510 -39.98 1.24 1.43
C SER A 510 -40.51 0.35 2.56
N ILE A 511 -39.69 0.07 3.58
CA ILE A 511 -40.12 -0.67 4.77
C ILE A 511 -41.31 0.04 5.42
N VAL A 512 -41.18 1.33 5.75
CA VAL A 512 -42.28 2.10 6.38
C VAL A 512 -43.51 2.20 5.47
N ALA A 513 -43.31 2.40 4.17
CA ALA A 513 -44.39 2.51 3.21
C ALA A 513 -45.19 1.21 3.06
N PHE A 514 -44.52 0.06 2.96
CA PHE A 514 -45.20 -1.23 2.78
C PHE A 514 -45.77 -1.79 4.09
N THR A 515 -45.10 -1.60 5.23
CA THR A 515 -45.61 -2.10 6.52
C THR A 515 -46.58 -1.11 7.14
N VAL A 516 -46.11 0.04 7.61
CA VAL A 516 -46.90 0.96 8.44
C VAL A 516 -47.99 1.66 7.63
N TRP A 517 -47.71 2.11 6.40
CA TRP A 517 -48.69 2.84 5.60
C TRP A 517 -49.66 1.94 4.82
N ALA A 518 -49.12 0.96 4.07
CA ALA A 518 -49.91 0.11 3.19
C ALA A 518 -50.43 -1.17 3.86
N HIS A 519 -49.93 -1.54 5.05
CA HIS A 519 -50.26 -2.78 5.76
C HIS A 519 -50.06 -4.05 4.92
N ARG A 520 -49.06 -4.08 4.04
CA ARG A 520 -48.70 -5.22 3.16
C ARG A 520 -47.29 -5.74 3.42
N PRO A 521 -47.01 -6.31 4.62
CA PRO A 521 -45.68 -6.79 5.00
C PRO A 521 -45.22 -8.02 4.19
N CYS A 522 -46.16 -8.79 3.65
CA CYS A 522 -45.89 -9.94 2.78
C CYS A 522 -45.77 -9.58 1.30
N SER A 523 -45.62 -8.30 0.97
CA SER A 523 -45.36 -7.88 -0.40
C SER A 523 -44.06 -8.53 -0.89
N ARG A 524 -44.12 -9.25 -2.01
CA ARG A 524 -42.93 -9.84 -2.64
C ARG A 524 -41.89 -8.79 -3.01
N VAL A 525 -42.37 -7.58 -3.35
CA VAL A 525 -41.50 -6.43 -3.64
C VAL A 525 -40.68 -6.06 -2.39
N LEU A 526 -41.30 -6.07 -1.20
CA LEU A 526 -40.58 -5.77 0.05
C LEU A 526 -39.56 -6.85 0.39
N GLN A 527 -39.87 -8.13 0.19
CA GLN A 527 -38.93 -9.24 0.39
C GLN A 527 -37.74 -9.17 -0.58
N PHE A 528 -38.01 -8.79 -1.84
CA PHE A 528 -36.96 -8.58 -2.84
C PHE A 528 -36.07 -7.38 -2.50
N ILE A 529 -36.67 -6.25 -2.11
CA ILE A 529 -35.93 -5.07 -1.60
C ILE A 529 -35.10 -5.47 -0.38
N ASP A 530 -35.63 -6.26 0.54
CA ASP A 530 -34.86 -6.67 1.72
C ASP A 530 -33.68 -7.58 1.36
N SER A 531 -33.88 -8.50 0.42
CA SER A 531 -32.85 -9.43 -0.08
C SER A 531 -31.72 -8.71 -0.83
N ILE A 532 -32.03 -7.64 -1.56
CA ILE A 532 -31.04 -6.77 -2.22
C ILE A 532 -30.35 -5.85 -1.20
N GLY A 533 -30.94 -5.67 -0.02
CA GLY A 533 -30.39 -4.97 1.14
C GLY A 533 -28.90 -5.16 1.37
N LYS A 534 -28.41 -6.39 1.26
CA LYS A 534 -27.00 -6.76 1.44
C LYS A 534 -26.03 -6.04 0.50
N LEU A 535 -26.47 -5.58 -0.67
CA LEU A 535 -25.62 -4.87 -1.63
C LEU A 535 -25.08 -3.55 -1.05
N SER A 536 -25.71 -3.00 -0.01
CA SER A 536 -25.19 -1.83 0.72
C SER A 536 -23.86 -2.10 1.45
N LEU A 537 -23.47 -3.36 1.65
CA LEU A 537 -22.14 -3.75 2.18
C LEU A 537 -21.02 -3.61 1.14
N ILE A 538 -21.35 -3.33 -0.14
CA ILE A 538 -20.35 -3.25 -1.22
C ILE A 538 -19.27 -2.22 -0.93
N ASP A 539 -19.61 -1.07 -0.37
CA ASP A 539 -18.66 0.00 -0.09
C ASP A 539 -17.73 -0.35 1.08
N ILE A 540 -18.22 -1.06 2.09
CA ILE A 540 -17.37 -1.56 3.19
C ILE A 540 -16.34 -2.55 2.65
N PHE A 541 -16.76 -3.49 1.81
CA PHE A 541 -15.84 -4.45 1.20
C PHE A 541 -14.90 -3.81 0.17
N ALA A 542 -15.38 -2.85 -0.62
CA ALA A 542 -14.56 -2.11 -1.58
C ALA A 542 -13.50 -1.25 -0.84
N LEU A 543 -13.89 -0.57 0.24
CA LEU A 543 -12.97 0.17 1.08
C LEU A 543 -11.96 -0.75 1.77
N MET A 544 -12.37 -1.93 2.23
CA MET A 544 -11.45 -2.94 2.78
C MET A 544 -10.39 -3.39 1.77
N VAL A 545 -10.77 -3.67 0.52
CA VAL A 545 -9.82 -3.97 -0.57
C VAL A 545 -8.91 -2.78 -0.88
N MET A 546 -9.47 -1.59 -0.98
CA MET A 546 -8.74 -0.36 -1.28
C MET A 546 -7.72 0.02 -0.18
N VAL A 547 -8.13 -0.04 1.09
CA VAL A 547 -7.27 0.25 2.26
C VAL A 547 -6.06 -0.68 2.26
N SER A 548 -6.26 -1.97 1.97
CA SER A 548 -5.15 -2.93 1.91
C SER A 548 -4.14 -2.65 0.79
N GLY A 549 -4.58 -2.02 -0.30
CA GLY A 549 -3.71 -1.62 -1.41
C GLY A 549 -3.04 -0.25 -1.24
N LEU A 550 -3.53 0.59 -0.32
CA LEU A 550 -2.95 1.90 -0.01
C LEU A 550 -1.99 1.86 1.19
N GLU A 551 -2.09 0.83 2.03
CA GLU A 551 -1.23 0.69 3.19
C GLU A 551 0.16 0.18 2.76
N ILE A 552 1.13 1.10 2.79
CA ILE A 552 2.55 0.81 2.57
C ILE A 552 3.20 0.73 3.96
N PRO A 553 3.64 -0.45 4.42
CA PRO A 553 4.30 -0.62 5.70
C PRO A 553 5.38 0.44 5.91
N ASP A 554 5.43 1.01 7.12
CA ASP A 554 6.40 2.04 7.54
C ASP A 554 6.32 3.40 6.81
N CYS A 555 5.49 3.53 5.77
CA CYS A 555 5.41 4.72 4.91
C CYS A 555 4.06 5.42 4.97
N ALA A 556 2.99 4.72 4.58
CA ALA A 556 1.64 5.26 4.48
C ALA A 556 0.69 4.38 5.28
N SER A 557 0.09 4.95 6.32
CA SER A 557 -0.87 4.28 7.19
C SER A 557 -2.28 4.77 6.93
N VAL A 558 -3.25 3.86 6.89
CA VAL A 558 -4.65 4.24 6.65
C VAL A 558 -5.43 4.20 7.97
N HIS A 559 -5.81 5.36 8.48
CA HIS A 559 -6.62 5.46 9.69
C HIS A 559 -8.11 5.35 9.33
N ILE A 560 -8.82 4.43 9.99
CA ILE A 560 -10.25 4.27 9.84
C ILE A 560 -10.96 5.05 10.93
N HIS A 561 -11.91 5.88 10.52
CA HIS A 561 -12.67 6.74 11.39
C HIS A 561 -14.03 6.14 11.76
N ARG A 562 -14.66 6.74 12.77
CA ARG A 562 -15.95 6.31 13.31
C ARG A 562 -17.06 6.24 12.26
N ALA A 563 -16.99 7.05 11.22
CA ALA A 563 -18.01 7.09 10.18
C ALA A 563 -18.18 5.75 9.46
N LEU A 564 -17.09 5.02 9.19
CA LEU A 564 -17.19 3.70 8.56
C LEU A 564 -17.93 2.71 9.45
N TYR A 565 -17.63 2.70 10.76
CA TYR A 565 -18.32 1.84 11.71
C TYR A 565 -19.80 2.23 11.85
N LEU A 566 -20.13 3.52 11.90
CA LEU A 566 -21.52 3.99 11.89
C LEU A 566 -22.27 3.56 10.62
N PHE A 567 -21.61 3.59 9.45
CA PHE A 567 -22.18 3.08 8.19
C PHE A 567 -22.46 1.57 8.28
N MET A 568 -21.48 0.81 8.75
CA MET A 568 -21.58 -0.64 8.92
C MET A 568 -22.70 -1.01 9.88
N TYR A 569 -22.74 -0.40 11.06
CA TYR A 569 -23.80 -0.65 12.04
C TYR A 569 -25.17 -0.20 11.55
N GLY A 570 -25.27 0.95 10.87
CA GLY A 570 -26.51 1.39 10.23
C GLY A 570 -27.01 0.42 9.16
N THR A 571 -26.08 -0.17 8.39
CA THR A 571 -26.37 -1.16 7.36
C THR A 571 -26.83 -2.49 7.94
N LEU A 572 -26.11 -3.02 8.94
CA LEU A 572 -26.49 -4.26 9.63
C LEU A 572 -27.83 -4.11 10.35
N LEU A 573 -28.06 -2.96 11.00
CA LEU A 573 -29.34 -2.65 11.61
C LEU A 573 -30.45 -2.55 10.55
N SER A 574 -30.18 -1.97 9.38
CA SER A 574 -31.14 -1.94 8.26
C SER A 574 -31.50 -3.35 7.76
N ILE A 575 -30.55 -4.28 7.70
CA ILE A 575 -30.83 -5.70 7.38
C ILE A 575 -31.68 -6.35 8.48
N ALA A 576 -31.35 -6.13 9.75
CA ALA A 576 -32.12 -6.64 10.88
C ALA A 576 -33.55 -6.09 10.91
N VAL A 577 -33.72 -4.79 10.68
CA VAL A 577 -35.02 -4.10 10.62
C VAL A 577 -35.85 -4.57 9.43
N GLY A 578 -35.23 -4.78 8.27
CA GLY A 578 -35.89 -5.35 7.09
C GLY A 578 -36.42 -6.76 7.36
N ASN A 579 -35.60 -7.62 7.96
CA ASN A 579 -36.04 -8.95 8.37
C ASN A 579 -37.15 -8.92 9.44
N TYR A 580 -37.06 -8.01 10.42
CA TYR A 580 -38.11 -7.82 11.41
C TYR A 580 -39.42 -7.40 10.73
N ALA A 581 -39.36 -6.44 9.81
CA ALA A 581 -40.52 -5.95 9.06
C ALA A 581 -41.17 -7.04 8.18
N THR A 582 -40.38 -7.89 7.54
CA THR A 582 -40.87 -8.93 6.64
C THR A 582 -41.34 -10.18 7.40
N HIS A 583 -40.65 -10.61 8.46
CA HIS A 583 -40.93 -11.88 9.14
C HIS A 583 -41.70 -11.77 10.46
N LEU A 584 -41.43 -10.75 11.28
CA LEU A 584 -41.92 -10.67 12.67
C LEU A 584 -43.02 -9.63 12.88
N TRP A 585 -42.98 -8.51 12.15
CA TRP A 585 -43.96 -7.43 12.29
C TRP A 585 -45.36 -7.94 11.94
N ARG A 586 -46.31 -7.76 12.88
CA ARG A 586 -47.68 -8.30 12.83
C ARG A 586 -47.75 -9.80 12.52
N ALA A 587 -46.80 -10.57 13.04
CA ALA A 587 -46.88 -12.03 13.02
C ALA A 587 -48.19 -12.50 13.69
N GLU A 588 -48.76 -13.58 13.15
CA GLU A 588 -50.02 -14.20 13.62
C GLU A 588 -51.28 -13.34 13.45
N THR A 589 -51.30 -12.41 12.49
CA THR A 589 -52.48 -11.58 12.20
C THR A 589 -53.12 -11.90 10.86
N VAL A 590 -54.41 -11.62 10.70
CA VAL A 590 -55.17 -11.89 9.46
C VAL A 590 -54.57 -11.17 8.24
N LEU A 591 -53.92 -10.02 8.45
CA LEU A 591 -53.18 -9.26 7.42
C LEU A 591 -52.10 -10.09 6.72
N ARG A 592 -51.60 -11.16 7.35
CA ARG A 592 -50.56 -12.04 6.81
C ARG A 592 -51.14 -13.27 6.11
N CYS A 593 -52.33 -13.72 6.49
CA CYS A 593 -52.92 -14.99 6.07
C CYS A 593 -53.69 -14.91 4.74
N GLU A 594 -54.04 -13.71 4.28
CA GLU A 594 -54.87 -13.48 3.09
C GLU A 594 -54.24 -14.03 1.78
N GLY A 595 -52.93 -14.32 1.76
CA GLY A 595 -52.26 -14.93 0.61
C GLY A 595 -52.30 -16.47 0.54
N GLY A 596 -52.79 -17.17 1.57
CA GLY A 596 -52.70 -18.64 1.68
C GLY A 596 -54.02 -19.40 1.71
N SER A 597 -55.14 -18.73 1.94
CA SER A 597 -56.41 -19.38 2.34
C SER A 597 -57.50 -19.39 1.25
N GLU A 598 -57.12 -19.44 -0.03
CA GLU A 598 -58.08 -19.63 -1.14
C GLU A 598 -58.22 -21.10 -1.56
N LYS A 599 -58.03 -22.05 -0.63
CA LYS A 599 -58.01 -23.49 -0.96
C LYS A 599 -58.78 -24.44 -0.06
N ILE A 600 -59.52 -23.95 0.95
CA ILE A 600 -60.27 -24.85 1.85
C ILE A 600 -61.80 -24.63 1.79
N THR A 601 -62.30 -23.55 1.20
CA THR A 601 -63.74 -23.30 1.10
C THR A 601 -64.22 -23.40 -0.34
N ASN A 602 -64.35 -24.62 -0.87
CA ASN A 602 -65.22 -24.86 -2.04
C ASN A 602 -65.73 -26.30 -2.21
N ASN A 603 -65.62 -27.17 -1.20
CA ASN A 603 -66.36 -28.44 -1.18
C ASN A 603 -67.12 -28.53 0.14
N ASN A 604 -68.39 -28.11 0.14
CA ASN A 604 -69.48 -28.41 1.09
C ASN A 604 -70.24 -27.19 1.62
N SER A 605 -70.88 -26.45 0.72
CA SER A 605 -72.05 -25.64 1.06
C SER A 605 -73.20 -26.00 0.12
N THR A 606 -73.83 -27.14 0.38
CA THR A 606 -75.25 -27.32 0.06
C THR A 606 -76.04 -26.46 1.04
N VAL A 607 -76.59 -25.37 0.50
CA VAL A 607 -77.95 -24.88 0.70
C VAL A 607 -78.73 -25.60 1.82
N TYR A 608 -79.08 -24.89 2.90
CA TYR A 608 -80.45 -24.79 3.41
C TYR A 608 -80.57 -23.58 4.32
N SER A 609 -81.45 -22.66 3.92
CA SER A 609 -82.04 -21.62 4.75
C SER A 609 -83.32 -22.17 5.39
N ALA A 610 -83.56 -21.92 6.68
CA ALA A 610 -84.84 -21.47 7.22
C ALA A 610 -84.78 -21.37 8.77
N ASP A 611 -85.56 -20.41 9.26
CA ASP A 611 -85.71 -19.90 10.60
C ASP A 611 -86.33 -20.85 11.65
N SER A 612 -86.16 -20.41 12.91
CA SER A 612 -87.09 -20.45 14.06
C SER A 612 -87.14 -21.64 15.02
N ASP A 613 -86.78 -21.33 16.28
CA ASP A 613 -87.02 -21.99 17.58
C ASP A 613 -88.52 -22.15 17.97
N PRO A 614 -88.91 -22.65 19.17
CA PRO A 614 -88.45 -23.79 20.00
C PRO A 614 -89.63 -24.66 20.55
N ALA A 615 -89.38 -25.87 21.12
CA ALA A 615 -90.02 -26.42 22.35
C ALA A 615 -89.84 -27.95 22.57
N ALA A 616 -89.40 -28.28 23.79
CA ALA A 616 -89.82 -29.35 24.73
C ALA A 616 -90.08 -30.84 24.34
N ASP A 617 -89.28 -31.70 25.01
CA ASP A 617 -89.61 -32.96 25.72
C ASP A 617 -89.75 -34.32 24.96
N PRO A 618 -89.68 -35.50 25.66
CA PRO A 618 -88.77 -36.58 25.29
C PRO A 618 -89.51 -37.91 25.02
N THR A 619 -88.87 -38.90 24.39
CA THR A 619 -89.07 -40.35 24.66
C THR A 619 -88.24 -41.22 23.71
N ALA A 620 -87.60 -42.24 24.28
CA ALA A 620 -86.97 -43.41 23.63
C ALA A 620 -88.06 -44.39 23.08
N PRO A 621 -87.80 -45.59 22.48
CA PRO A 621 -86.58 -46.41 22.54
C PRO A 621 -86.30 -47.22 21.20
N PRO A 622 -85.62 -48.40 21.13
CA PRO A 622 -84.61 -48.69 20.10
C PRO A 622 -84.90 -49.93 19.19
N GLU A 623 -83.95 -50.21 18.28
CA GLU A 623 -83.63 -51.52 17.65
C GLU A 623 -84.56 -52.09 16.52
N PRO A 624 -84.14 -53.07 15.67
CA PRO A 624 -82.82 -53.73 15.51
C PRO A 624 -82.33 -54.05 14.05
N SER A 625 -81.05 -54.46 13.97
CA SER A 625 -80.42 -55.53 13.16
C SER A 625 -80.63 -55.68 11.63
N ALA A 626 -79.52 -55.82 10.88
CA ALA A 626 -79.32 -56.94 9.96
C ALA A 626 -77.84 -57.17 9.59
N THR A 627 -77.36 -58.35 9.97
CA THR A 627 -76.13 -59.05 9.62
C THR A 627 -76.17 -59.59 8.19
N THR A 628 -75.03 -59.71 7.51
CA THR A 628 -74.79 -60.84 6.58
C THR A 628 -73.29 -61.07 6.36
N ASN A 629 -72.93 -62.35 6.39
CA ASN A 629 -71.60 -62.96 6.44
C ASN A 629 -71.11 -63.42 5.05
N PHE A 630 -69.78 -63.31 4.79
CA PHE A 630 -68.80 -64.22 4.12
C PHE A 630 -69.12 -64.88 2.74
N PRO A 631 -68.15 -65.42 1.93
CA PRO A 631 -66.81 -65.94 2.30
C PRO A 631 -65.60 -65.70 1.34
N ASP A 632 -64.41 -65.98 1.91
CA ASP A 632 -63.14 -66.57 1.43
C ASP A 632 -62.69 -66.51 -0.04
N GLY A 633 -61.40 -66.16 -0.21
CA GLY A 633 -60.61 -66.38 -1.43
C GLY A 633 -59.12 -66.03 -1.27
N GLU A 634 -58.32 -67.06 -0.96
CA GLU A 634 -56.90 -67.30 -1.32
C GLU A 634 -55.83 -66.18 -1.19
N ASP A 635 -54.93 -66.39 -0.23
CA ASP A 635 -53.61 -65.74 -0.16
C ASP A 635 -52.60 -66.36 -1.15
N PRO A 636 -51.83 -65.55 -1.91
CA PRO A 636 -50.47 -65.91 -2.30
C PRO A 636 -49.45 -65.07 -1.53
N ALA A 637 -48.43 -65.77 -1.04
CA ALA A 637 -47.29 -65.29 -0.28
C ALA A 637 -46.69 -63.94 -0.76
N GLN A 638 -46.61 -62.98 0.18
CA GLN A 638 -45.84 -61.74 0.03
C GLN A 638 -44.36 -61.95 0.38
N PRO A 639 -43.41 -61.45 -0.44
CA PRO A 639 -41.98 -61.54 -0.15
C PRO A 639 -41.54 -60.46 0.86
N GLN A 640 -41.00 -60.91 2.00
CA GLN A 640 -40.32 -60.07 2.98
C GLN A 640 -38.98 -59.55 2.42
N SER A 641 -38.94 -58.39 1.75
CA SER A 641 -37.65 -57.69 1.48
C SER A 641 -37.70 -56.15 1.44
N GLU A 642 -38.79 -55.49 1.85
CA GLU A 642 -38.90 -54.02 1.73
C GLU A 642 -38.19 -53.21 2.84
N GLY A 643 -37.75 -53.85 3.93
CA GLY A 643 -37.17 -53.15 5.10
C GLY A 643 -35.77 -52.54 4.89
N GLN A 644 -35.00 -53.01 3.90
CA GLN A 644 -33.61 -52.56 3.68
C GLN A 644 -33.52 -51.38 2.69
N SER A 645 -34.47 -51.24 1.77
CA SER A 645 -34.47 -50.17 0.76
C SER A 645 -34.91 -48.80 1.31
N SER A 646 -35.70 -48.77 2.39
CA SER A 646 -36.17 -47.51 3.01
C SER A 646 -35.06 -46.81 3.79
N ARG A 647 -34.26 -47.56 4.57
CA ARG A 647 -33.08 -47.02 5.28
C ARG A 647 -32.01 -46.49 4.33
N TRP A 648 -31.83 -47.14 3.18
CA TRP A 648 -30.87 -46.69 2.17
C TRP A 648 -31.35 -45.41 1.48
N ARG A 649 -32.64 -45.31 1.13
CA ARG A 649 -33.25 -44.08 0.61
C ARG A 649 -33.20 -42.92 1.60
N GLU A 650 -33.36 -43.19 2.88
CA GLU A 650 -33.34 -42.16 3.93
C GLU A 650 -31.91 -41.68 4.25
N ARG A 651 -30.91 -42.56 4.13
CA ARG A 651 -29.49 -42.17 4.14
C ARG A 651 -29.11 -41.37 2.89
N LEU A 652 -29.52 -41.83 1.70
CA LEU A 652 -29.24 -41.15 0.44
C LEU A 652 -29.89 -39.76 0.41
N ARG A 653 -31.12 -39.63 0.91
CA ARG A 653 -31.81 -38.34 1.07
C ARG A 653 -31.04 -37.41 2.01
N ARG A 654 -30.59 -37.90 3.18
CA ARG A 654 -29.73 -37.11 4.08
C ARG A 654 -28.43 -36.67 3.43
N CYS A 655 -27.75 -37.55 2.68
CA CYS A 655 -26.53 -37.20 1.96
C CYS A 655 -26.76 -36.12 0.89
N ILE A 656 -27.85 -36.20 0.11
CA ILE A 656 -28.20 -35.19 -0.89
C ILE A 656 -28.51 -33.84 -0.25
N PHE A 657 -29.13 -33.81 0.94
CA PHE A 657 -29.37 -32.57 1.68
C PHE A 657 -28.11 -31.97 2.32
N CYS A 658 -27.12 -32.78 2.69
CA CYS A 658 -25.86 -32.29 3.25
C CYS A 658 -24.86 -31.79 2.20
N MET A 659 -24.94 -32.27 0.95
CA MET A 659 -24.01 -31.90 -0.13
C MET A 659 -23.88 -30.38 -0.37
N PRO A 660 -24.98 -29.58 -0.47
CA PRO A 660 -24.88 -28.13 -0.65
C PRO A 660 -24.17 -27.43 0.50
N LEU A 661 -24.42 -27.86 1.75
CA LEU A 661 -23.76 -27.30 2.93
C LEU A 661 -22.27 -27.58 2.92
N VAL A 662 -21.88 -28.83 2.66
CA VAL A 662 -20.47 -29.22 2.55
C VAL A 662 -19.80 -28.44 1.43
N LEU A 663 -20.45 -28.30 0.28
CA LEU A 663 -19.94 -27.52 -0.85
C LEU A 663 -19.70 -26.06 -0.46
N THR A 664 -20.66 -25.40 0.20
CA THR A 664 -20.48 -24.02 0.68
C THR A 664 -19.31 -23.89 1.65
N ILE A 665 -19.18 -24.80 2.61
CA ILE A 665 -18.07 -24.79 3.58
C ILE A 665 -16.73 -24.99 2.86
N VAL A 666 -16.63 -25.99 1.98
CA VAL A 666 -15.41 -26.33 1.23
C VAL A 666 -15.02 -25.20 0.28
N CYS A 667 -15.98 -24.48 -0.29
CA CYS A 667 -15.72 -23.34 -1.17
C CYS A 667 -15.38 -22.04 -0.41
N SER A 668 -15.94 -21.83 0.79
CA SER A 668 -15.71 -20.60 1.56
C SER A 668 -14.45 -20.63 2.42
N ILE A 669 -14.13 -21.74 3.10
CA ILE A 669 -12.98 -21.82 4.02
C ILE A 669 -11.63 -21.51 3.34
N PRO A 670 -11.31 -22.01 2.13
CA PRO A 670 -10.03 -21.76 1.49
C PRO A 670 -9.71 -20.27 1.32
N ALA A 671 -10.70 -19.41 1.07
CA ALA A 671 -10.48 -17.97 0.91
C ALA A 671 -9.96 -17.29 2.19
N TRP A 672 -10.24 -17.87 3.37
CA TRP A 672 -9.79 -17.33 4.66
C TRP A 672 -8.35 -17.71 4.99
N VAL A 673 -7.92 -18.90 4.57
CA VAL A 673 -6.60 -19.44 4.91
C VAL A 673 -5.58 -19.14 3.82
N LEU A 674 -5.99 -19.29 2.56
CA LEU A 674 -5.11 -19.21 1.40
C LEU A 674 -5.09 -17.80 0.80
N PRO A 675 -3.97 -17.41 0.15
CA PRO A 675 -3.85 -16.09 -0.47
C PRO A 675 -4.93 -15.91 -1.54
N SER A 676 -5.76 -14.89 -1.34
CA SER A 676 -6.89 -14.55 -2.20
C SER A 676 -6.60 -13.33 -3.07
N PHE A 677 -5.69 -12.47 -2.63
CA PHE A 677 -5.23 -11.28 -3.33
C PHE A 677 -3.72 -11.31 -3.43
N GLU A 678 -3.19 -10.94 -4.58
CA GLU A 678 -1.76 -10.68 -4.75
C GLU A 678 -1.60 -9.28 -5.34
N TYR A 679 -0.95 -8.40 -4.58
CA TYR A 679 -0.54 -7.07 -5.03
C TYR A 679 0.89 -7.14 -5.52
N ILE A 680 1.10 -6.78 -6.79
CA ILE A 680 2.40 -6.58 -7.40
C ILE A 680 2.69 -5.09 -7.34
N ILE A 681 3.60 -4.70 -6.46
CA ILE A 681 4.04 -3.31 -6.32
C ILE A 681 5.13 -3.05 -7.36
N GLY A 682 5.10 -1.88 -7.99
CA GLY A 682 6.07 -1.40 -8.96
C GLY A 682 6.55 0.02 -8.64
N GLY A 683 7.51 0.49 -9.44
CA GLY A 683 8.22 1.73 -9.19
C GLY A 683 9.25 1.62 -8.06
N TYR A 684 9.81 2.77 -7.64
CA TYR A 684 10.84 2.85 -6.60
C TYR A 684 10.41 2.33 -5.23
N VAL A 685 9.10 2.27 -4.93
CA VAL A 685 8.58 1.70 -3.68
C VAL A 685 8.91 0.20 -3.52
N ARG A 686 9.31 -0.51 -4.58
CA ARG A 686 9.89 -1.87 -4.50
C ARG A 686 11.14 -1.95 -3.62
N LEU A 687 11.88 -0.85 -3.47
CA LEU A 687 13.00 -0.77 -2.52
C LEU A 687 12.55 -0.87 -1.06
N LEU A 688 11.34 -0.40 -0.78
CA LEU A 688 10.81 -0.25 0.57
C LEU A 688 9.89 -1.41 0.96
N THR A 689 9.26 -2.03 -0.03
CA THR A 689 8.27 -3.09 0.17
C THR A 689 8.54 -4.24 -0.76
N PRO A 690 8.27 -5.49 -0.34
CA PRO A 690 8.46 -6.65 -1.21
C PRO A 690 7.60 -6.52 -2.47
N ASP A 691 8.15 -6.93 -3.61
CA ASP A 691 7.51 -6.85 -4.94
C ASP A 691 6.11 -7.47 -4.98
N ARG A 692 5.88 -8.51 -4.16
CA ARG A 692 4.62 -9.24 -4.08
C ARG A 692 4.13 -9.30 -2.64
N ARG A 693 2.91 -8.81 -2.43
CA ARG A 693 2.20 -8.94 -1.16
C ARG A 693 0.94 -9.78 -1.37
N SER A 694 0.95 -11.00 -0.87
CA SER A 694 -0.20 -11.89 -0.88
C SER A 694 -1.03 -11.72 0.39
N LEU A 695 -2.34 -11.46 0.24
CA LEU A 695 -3.28 -11.30 1.35
C LEU A 695 -4.37 -12.38 1.27
N ASN A 696 -4.64 -13.04 2.40
CA ASN A 696 -5.84 -13.87 2.56
C ASN A 696 -7.01 -13.04 3.09
N LEU A 697 -8.23 -13.59 3.08
CA LEU A 697 -9.42 -12.85 3.51
C LEU A 697 -9.38 -12.49 5.01
N TRP A 698 -8.66 -13.28 5.82
CA TRP A 698 -8.39 -12.96 7.23
C TRP A 698 -7.55 -11.69 7.38
N GLN A 699 -6.42 -11.60 6.67
CA GLN A 699 -5.55 -10.42 6.68
C GLN A 699 -6.25 -9.20 6.08
N LEU A 700 -7.08 -9.42 5.06
CA LEU A 700 -7.86 -8.36 4.45
C LEU A 700 -8.91 -7.80 5.43
N SER A 701 -9.62 -8.67 6.16
CA SER A 701 -10.69 -8.27 7.09
C SER A 701 -10.18 -7.71 8.41
N THR A 702 -8.97 -8.09 8.80
CA THR A 702 -8.23 -7.48 9.92
C THR A 702 -7.42 -6.26 9.48
N LEU A 703 -7.46 -5.89 8.19
CA LEU A 703 -6.73 -4.76 7.60
C LEU A 703 -5.25 -4.75 8.02
N GLY A 704 -4.58 -5.88 7.82
CA GLY A 704 -3.16 -6.03 8.18
C GLY A 704 -2.90 -6.35 9.66
N GLY A 705 -3.92 -6.77 10.43
CA GLY A 705 -3.77 -7.19 11.82
C GLY A 705 -4.02 -6.10 12.86
N ARG A 706 -4.78 -5.06 12.52
CA ARG A 706 -5.17 -4.00 13.47
C ARG A 706 -6.16 -4.51 14.50
N SER A 707 -5.96 -4.13 15.76
CA SER A 707 -6.91 -4.37 16.86
C SER A 707 -8.27 -3.73 16.62
N ASP A 708 -8.28 -2.59 15.95
CA ASP A 708 -9.47 -1.76 15.79
C ASP A 708 -10.40 -2.32 14.69
N ALA A 709 -9.89 -3.24 13.86
CA ALA A 709 -10.61 -3.85 12.74
C ALA A 709 -11.40 -5.12 13.12
N LEU A 710 -11.48 -5.48 14.41
CA LEU A 710 -12.18 -6.70 14.85
C LEU A 710 -13.67 -6.71 14.47
N ASP A 711 -14.32 -5.55 14.44
CA ASP A 711 -15.72 -5.46 14.03
C ASP A 711 -15.90 -5.82 12.55
N ILE A 712 -14.98 -5.39 11.68
CA ILE A 712 -14.98 -5.70 10.24
C ILE A 712 -14.73 -7.21 10.05
N LEU A 713 -13.80 -7.79 10.81
CA LEU A 713 -13.57 -9.23 10.84
C LEU A 713 -14.84 -10.00 11.27
N ALA A 714 -15.48 -9.59 12.37
CA ALA A 714 -16.68 -10.26 12.86
C ALA A 714 -17.83 -10.21 11.84
N VAL A 715 -18.04 -9.05 11.22
CA VAL A 715 -19.08 -8.84 10.20
C VAL A 715 -18.79 -9.62 8.93
N SER A 716 -17.55 -9.61 8.45
CA SER A 716 -17.15 -10.39 7.27
C SER A 716 -17.26 -11.90 7.52
N LEU A 717 -16.79 -12.39 8.67
CA LEU A 717 -16.90 -13.81 9.05
C LEU A 717 -18.37 -14.24 9.14
N PHE A 718 -19.20 -13.41 9.77
CA PHE A 718 -20.62 -13.69 9.89
C PHE A 718 -21.32 -13.72 8.52
N THR A 719 -21.14 -12.70 7.70
CA THR A 719 -21.89 -12.53 6.44
C THR A 719 -21.38 -13.40 5.29
N ILE A 720 -20.12 -13.82 5.30
CA ILE A 720 -19.49 -14.61 4.21
C ILE A 720 -19.45 -16.11 4.53
N VAL A 721 -19.34 -16.49 5.81
CA VAL A 721 -19.21 -17.90 6.21
C VAL A 721 -20.42 -18.37 7.01
N ILE A 722 -20.66 -17.75 8.17
CA ILE A 722 -21.62 -18.27 9.15
C ILE A 722 -23.05 -18.22 8.61
N ALA A 723 -23.50 -17.05 8.13
CA ALA A 723 -24.85 -16.87 7.62
C ALA A 723 -25.15 -17.74 6.39
N PRO A 724 -24.28 -17.83 5.35
CA PRO A 724 -24.47 -18.77 4.24
C PRO A 724 -24.56 -20.23 4.66
N CYS A 725 -23.69 -20.69 5.57
CA CYS A 725 -23.71 -22.07 6.05
C CYS A 725 -24.98 -22.37 6.85
N LEU A 726 -25.37 -21.48 7.77
CA LEU A 726 -26.59 -21.65 8.55
C LEU A 726 -27.84 -21.58 7.67
N TYR A 727 -27.88 -20.68 6.68
CA TYR A 727 -28.99 -20.56 5.74
C TYR A 727 -29.20 -21.87 4.97
N ILE A 728 -28.15 -22.42 4.38
CA ILE A 728 -28.23 -23.66 3.59
C ILE A 728 -28.52 -24.86 4.49
N GLY A 729 -27.87 -24.97 5.65
CA GLY A 729 -28.06 -26.07 6.58
C GLY A 729 -29.46 -26.13 7.19
N LEU A 730 -30.10 -24.98 7.36
CA LEU A 730 -31.44 -24.85 7.93
C LEU A 730 -32.53 -24.60 6.89
N TYR A 731 -32.20 -24.60 5.60
CA TYR A 731 -33.16 -24.39 4.52
C TYR A 731 -34.22 -25.51 4.49
N PRO A 732 -35.52 -25.21 4.34
CA PRO A 732 -36.13 -23.89 4.05
C PRO A 732 -36.66 -23.16 5.29
N LYS A 733 -36.33 -23.58 6.53
CA LYS A 733 -37.00 -23.08 7.74
C LYS A 733 -36.56 -21.68 8.16
N TYR A 734 -35.39 -21.22 7.72
CA TYR A 734 -34.75 -19.97 8.18
C TYR A 734 -34.48 -18.99 7.03
N ASP A 735 -35.54 -18.56 6.34
CA ASP A 735 -35.45 -17.53 5.29
C ASP A 735 -34.87 -16.20 5.79
N PHE A 736 -34.95 -15.95 7.09
CA PHE A 736 -34.33 -14.80 7.77
C PHE A 736 -32.84 -14.63 7.44
N LEU A 737 -32.08 -15.72 7.27
CA LEU A 737 -30.63 -15.67 7.03
C LEU A 737 -30.27 -15.32 5.57
N ALA A 738 -31.23 -15.37 4.64
CA ALA A 738 -30.98 -15.09 3.23
C ALA A 738 -30.42 -13.67 2.99
N SER A 739 -30.95 -12.68 3.72
CA SER A 739 -30.55 -11.27 3.62
C SER A 739 -29.18 -10.97 4.25
N TRP A 740 -28.63 -11.89 5.05
CA TRP A 740 -27.31 -11.76 5.67
C TRP A 740 -26.18 -12.41 4.86
N CYS A 741 -26.53 -13.20 3.83
CA CYS A 741 -25.55 -13.89 2.99
C CYS A 741 -24.92 -12.93 1.99
N ALA A 742 -23.74 -12.36 2.31
CA ALA A 742 -23.09 -11.31 1.53
C ALA A 742 -21.80 -11.74 0.80
N ALA A 743 -21.57 -13.06 0.65
CA ALA A 743 -20.41 -13.58 -0.09
C ALA A 743 -20.35 -13.08 -1.54
N ASP A 744 -21.51 -12.97 -2.21
CA ASP A 744 -21.64 -12.39 -3.55
C ASP A 744 -21.21 -10.92 -3.57
N VAL A 745 -21.59 -10.15 -2.55
CA VAL A 745 -21.27 -8.73 -2.44
C VAL A 745 -19.77 -8.52 -2.30
N LEU A 746 -19.10 -9.37 -1.51
CA LEU A 746 -17.65 -9.38 -1.42
C LEU A 746 -17.02 -9.70 -2.79
N VAL A 747 -17.43 -10.79 -3.46
CA VAL A 747 -16.86 -11.14 -4.78
C VAL A 747 -17.02 -10.00 -5.78
N ILE A 748 -18.19 -9.36 -5.82
CA ILE A 748 -18.44 -8.18 -6.67
C ILE A 748 -17.50 -7.03 -6.28
N ALA A 749 -17.38 -6.70 -5.00
CA ALA A 749 -16.49 -5.65 -4.52
C ALA A 749 -15.02 -5.93 -4.87
N CYS A 750 -14.58 -7.20 -4.78
CA CYS A 750 -13.24 -7.61 -5.16
C CYS A 750 -12.99 -7.43 -6.66
N VAL A 751 -13.88 -7.94 -7.51
CA VAL A 751 -13.74 -7.80 -8.97
C VAL A 751 -13.72 -6.33 -9.39
N ILE A 752 -14.64 -5.52 -8.85
CA ILE A 752 -14.70 -4.09 -9.18
C ILE A 752 -13.47 -3.36 -8.64
N GLY A 753 -13.06 -3.64 -7.40
CA GLY A 753 -11.87 -3.04 -6.80
C GLY A 753 -10.63 -3.28 -7.64
N LEU A 754 -10.36 -4.53 -8.01
CA LEU A 754 -9.17 -4.93 -8.76
C LEU A 754 -9.09 -4.34 -10.17
N MET A 755 -10.23 -4.27 -10.88
CA MET A 755 -10.28 -3.62 -12.19
C MET A 755 -9.91 -2.14 -12.14
N GLN A 756 -9.86 -1.54 -10.95
CA GLN A 756 -9.81 -0.10 -10.77
C GLN A 756 -8.68 0.39 -9.88
N VAL A 757 -8.03 -0.49 -9.08
CA VAL A 757 -6.91 -0.12 -8.19
C VAL A 757 -5.84 0.67 -8.95
N HIS A 758 -5.43 0.21 -10.14
CA HIS A 758 -4.39 0.88 -10.94
C HIS A 758 -4.79 2.32 -11.32
N ARG A 759 -5.99 2.51 -11.90
CA ARG A 759 -6.48 3.85 -12.28
C ARG A 759 -6.67 4.77 -11.08
N PHE A 760 -7.14 4.20 -9.97
CA PHE A 760 -7.36 4.92 -8.74
C PHE A 760 -6.05 5.39 -8.10
N ILE A 761 -5.02 4.54 -8.09
CA ILE A 761 -3.68 4.91 -7.62
C ILE A 761 -3.09 6.02 -8.50
N ASN A 762 -3.20 5.91 -9.82
CA ASN A 762 -2.73 6.95 -10.73
C ASN A 762 -3.45 8.28 -10.49
N PHE A 763 -4.77 8.25 -10.25
CA PHE A 763 -5.52 9.44 -9.88
C PHE A 763 -5.09 10.03 -8.53
N ILE A 764 -4.82 9.18 -7.53
CA ILE A 764 -4.36 9.60 -6.20
C ILE A 764 -2.96 10.19 -6.24
N LEU A 765 -2.04 9.60 -7.00
CA LEU A 765 -0.66 10.08 -7.03
C LEU A 765 -0.45 11.21 -8.03
N GLY A 766 -1.31 11.32 -9.04
CA GLY A 766 -1.17 12.26 -10.16
C GLY A 766 -0.37 11.65 -11.32
N ASP A 767 -0.51 12.27 -12.49
CA ASP A 767 0.17 11.84 -13.71
C ASP A 767 1.70 11.93 -13.54
N GLY A 768 2.43 10.88 -13.95
CA GLY A 768 3.89 10.80 -13.87
C GLY A 768 4.46 10.18 -12.59
N MET A 769 3.63 9.91 -11.58
CA MET A 769 4.07 9.27 -10.32
C MET A 769 4.11 7.74 -10.38
N GLU A 770 3.81 7.13 -11.54
CA GLU A 770 3.91 5.68 -11.77
C GLU A 770 5.33 5.15 -11.54
N ILE A 771 6.35 5.99 -11.80
CA ILE A 771 7.77 5.69 -11.56
C ILE A 771 8.02 5.53 -10.05
N LEU A 772 7.34 6.32 -9.21
CA LEU A 772 7.49 6.22 -7.76
C LEU A 772 6.71 5.01 -7.23
N TYR A 773 5.44 4.86 -7.61
CA TYR A 773 4.58 3.79 -7.14
C TYR A 773 3.57 3.39 -8.22
N SER A 774 3.55 2.09 -8.50
CA SER A 774 2.46 1.45 -9.22
C SER A 774 2.00 0.22 -8.44
N ALA A 775 0.71 -0.10 -8.47
CA ALA A 775 0.25 -1.37 -7.92
C ALA A 775 -0.71 -2.04 -8.88
N ASN A 776 -0.36 -3.26 -9.26
CA ASN A 776 -1.21 -4.17 -9.99
C ASN A 776 -1.74 -5.23 -9.03
N SER A 777 -2.96 -5.67 -9.23
CA SER A 777 -3.60 -6.61 -8.32
C SER A 777 -4.20 -7.77 -9.10
N THR A 778 -4.06 -8.97 -8.57
CA THR A 778 -4.55 -10.20 -9.20
C THR A 778 -5.38 -11.03 -8.22
N LEU A 779 -6.39 -11.72 -8.74
CA LEU A 779 -7.25 -12.63 -7.98
C LEU A 779 -6.59 -13.99 -7.83
N GLY A 780 -6.49 -14.45 -6.60
CA GLY A 780 -6.18 -15.84 -6.30
C GLY A 780 -7.34 -16.77 -6.66
N TRP A 781 -7.01 -18.04 -6.88
CA TRP A 781 -7.97 -19.11 -7.15
C TRP A 781 -9.06 -19.35 -6.08
N PRO A 782 -8.90 -19.00 -4.78
CA PRO A 782 -9.97 -19.21 -3.80
C PRO A 782 -11.22 -18.35 -4.05
N ILE A 783 -11.08 -17.17 -4.65
CA ILE A 783 -12.21 -16.26 -4.90
C ILE A 783 -13.22 -16.84 -5.91
N PRO A 784 -12.81 -17.46 -7.03
CA PRO A 784 -13.71 -18.23 -7.88
C PRO A 784 -14.53 -19.29 -7.14
N PHE A 785 -13.97 -20.02 -6.17
CA PHE A 785 -14.74 -20.97 -5.37
C PHE A 785 -15.75 -20.27 -4.46
N LEU A 786 -15.36 -19.16 -3.85
CA LEU A 786 -16.30 -18.33 -3.09
C LEU A 786 -17.46 -17.82 -3.97
N ALA A 787 -17.18 -17.49 -5.24
CA ALA A 787 -18.21 -17.11 -6.20
C ALA A 787 -19.18 -18.27 -6.49
N VAL A 788 -18.68 -19.51 -6.63
CA VAL A 788 -19.53 -20.71 -6.77
C VAL A 788 -20.44 -20.89 -5.55
N ALA A 789 -19.89 -20.73 -4.33
CA ALA A 789 -20.69 -20.78 -3.11
C ALA A 789 -21.76 -19.69 -3.09
N ALA A 790 -21.42 -18.47 -3.50
CA ALA A 790 -22.35 -17.35 -3.56
C ALA A 790 -23.48 -17.58 -4.59
N VAL A 791 -23.17 -18.13 -5.76
CA VAL A 791 -24.17 -18.52 -6.77
C VAL A 791 -25.09 -19.61 -6.23
N LEU A 792 -24.53 -20.63 -5.55
CA LEU A 792 -25.31 -21.69 -4.92
C LEU A 792 -26.34 -21.10 -3.92
N VAL A 793 -25.89 -20.21 -3.03
CA VAL A 793 -26.78 -19.52 -2.07
C VAL A 793 -27.90 -18.78 -2.82
N TRP A 794 -27.56 -18.02 -3.87
CA TRP A 794 -28.54 -17.30 -4.69
C TRP A 794 -29.56 -18.22 -5.37
N VAL A 795 -29.17 -19.42 -5.81
CA VAL A 795 -30.11 -20.41 -6.36
C VAL A 795 -31.16 -20.82 -5.31
N PHE A 796 -30.76 -21.00 -4.05
CA PHE A 796 -31.70 -21.30 -2.96
C PHE A 796 -32.61 -20.12 -2.62
N ILE A 797 -32.05 -18.90 -2.57
CA ILE A 797 -32.82 -17.66 -2.36
C ILE A 797 -33.84 -17.47 -3.49
N ALA A 798 -33.40 -17.56 -4.74
CA ALA A 798 -34.24 -17.44 -5.93
C ALA A 798 -35.34 -18.51 -5.92
N ARG A 799 -35.00 -19.76 -5.59
CA ARG A 799 -35.98 -20.85 -5.46
C ARG A 799 -37.05 -20.53 -4.42
N GLY A 800 -36.67 -19.99 -3.25
CA GLY A 800 -37.62 -19.54 -2.22
C GLY A 800 -38.57 -18.45 -2.75
N LEU A 801 -38.01 -17.44 -3.41
CA LEU A 801 -38.79 -16.34 -4.00
C LEU A 801 -39.73 -16.82 -5.13
N LEU A 802 -39.26 -17.71 -6.01
CA LEU A 802 -39.98 -18.22 -7.17
C LEU A 802 -41.08 -19.24 -6.81
N GLN A 803 -40.85 -20.08 -5.79
CA GLN A 803 -41.87 -21.03 -5.31
C GLN A 803 -43.11 -20.30 -4.77
N GLY A 804 -42.97 -19.06 -4.32
CA GLY A 804 -44.09 -18.19 -3.98
C GLY A 804 -44.86 -17.66 -5.19
N VAL A 805 -44.24 -17.53 -6.37
CA VAL A 805 -44.80 -16.87 -7.57
C VAL A 805 -45.50 -17.84 -8.52
N LEU A 806 -44.90 -19.00 -8.79
CA LEU A 806 -45.44 -19.97 -9.74
C LEU A 806 -46.30 -21.00 -8.99
N PRO A 807 -47.63 -21.09 -9.26
CA PRO A 807 -48.44 -22.15 -8.69
C PRO A 807 -47.82 -23.50 -9.08
N ARG A 808 -47.74 -24.43 -8.11
CA ARG A 808 -47.09 -25.76 -8.20
C ARG A 808 -47.33 -26.51 -9.53
N LYS A 809 -48.45 -26.24 -10.21
CA LYS A 809 -48.82 -26.78 -11.53
C LYS A 809 -47.89 -26.34 -12.69
N TYR A 810 -47.27 -25.16 -12.64
CA TYR A 810 -46.39 -24.66 -13.72
C TYR A 810 -44.92 -25.04 -13.52
N LEU A 811 -44.43 -25.07 -12.28
CA LEU A 811 -43.05 -25.51 -11.98
C LEU A 811 -42.82 -26.99 -12.33
N ALA A 812 -43.85 -27.84 -12.20
CA ALA A 812 -43.82 -29.23 -12.63
C ALA A 812 -43.64 -29.41 -14.16
N ARG A 813 -43.85 -28.37 -14.97
CA ARG A 813 -43.59 -28.40 -16.42
C ARG A 813 -42.20 -27.90 -16.81
N ILE A 814 -41.57 -27.04 -15.99
CA ILE A 814 -40.28 -26.42 -16.30
C ILE A 814 -39.10 -27.28 -15.81
N PHE A 815 -39.30 -28.00 -14.69
CA PHE A 815 -38.37 -29.02 -14.21
C PHE A 815 -39.09 -30.38 -14.19
N PRO A 816 -39.23 -31.07 -15.34
CA PRO A 816 -39.67 -32.44 -15.31
C PRO A 816 -38.67 -33.23 -14.47
N ALA A 817 -39.18 -33.96 -13.48
CA ALA A 817 -38.37 -34.84 -12.65
C ALA A 817 -37.58 -35.79 -13.56
N ALA A 818 -36.29 -35.52 -13.73
CA ALA A 818 -35.37 -36.46 -14.33
C ALA A 818 -35.18 -37.62 -13.33
N CYS A 819 -35.61 -38.82 -13.75
CA CYS A 819 -35.47 -40.12 -13.10
C CYS A 819 -36.35 -40.31 -11.84
N THR A 820 -37.34 -41.19 -11.81
CA THR A 820 -37.24 -42.63 -12.10
C THR A 820 -38.52 -43.20 -12.73
N GLY A 821 -38.42 -43.56 -14.01
CA GLY A 821 -39.27 -44.56 -14.63
C GLY A 821 -38.37 -45.72 -15.07
N SER A 822 -38.37 -46.80 -14.30
CA SER A 822 -38.02 -48.14 -14.80
C SER A 822 -39.08 -49.10 -14.26
N ARG A 823 -39.53 -49.99 -15.14
CA ARG A 823 -40.49 -51.06 -14.89
C ARG A 823 -40.24 -51.83 -13.60
#